data_AF-A0A2S2PXE2-F1
#
_entry.id   AF-A0A2S2PXE2-F1
#
_cell.length_a   1.000
_cell.length_b   1.000
_cell.length_c   1.000
_cell.angle_alpha   90.00
_cell.angle_beta   90.00
_cell.angle_gamma   90.00
#
_symmetry.space_group_name_H-M   'P 1'
#
loop_
_entity.id
_entity.type
_entity.pdbx_description
1 polymer ?
#
loop_
_entity_poly.entity_id
_entity_poly.type
_entity_poly.pdbx_seq_one_letter_code
_entity_poly.pdbx_strand_id
1 'polypeptide(L)'
;MLLAAASELTYHTVNCSALNAEELNREQGFIDLLGAYSRCVSVLNKSSEQTEMSVSVCTYCTRCFKVASQFPMCRDTFSQLPQLVNDITRILYFKNLPKLCCDAVDCISEMASDSNLQNSFLQKGAIWHLLTFMFSYDYTLEECGVERSEEANNQEVLNRLAKLSVKACARLGGYYEGDLSTPENTAAKCLFVKLLTPYVAEQLSEEAPHQLLKTLGSNCETPYMVWDNSTRAELSDFLDTMCNHKESVNLETIGLTFSSHRNELIVGNIFIRVFNEQPHYTIKNPKGFLSDLLEYIKTNNPLSNILDEKNVNSFLMVLDALNNLILNNPGLEVHCIGHFDLLFSLLRVETIRLVQHSALNTILTVTKNNECVTDIANSGVVVYVLLCFYSTPSDRMMILDILITLSTSSTIVKDILNKGGHLFAVDLLCNGDNESGVRDKSAIFLSRLMTEKLSGPRLRLALAQILPLAIIDTMRDLPSSTVRLLDNDQENPELVWNEKSRKYIFGNINKISREHYFALRQNPKGVIKLPDTSLLLSSPSNETVVAGVYLRLFNNNPGWNVRRPKEFLSELLDTCISSMTKEKNDKLEIVTMSIVKLLEAQPHLCDQVPALGHIPRLCFQLSLLSNPDVPKSVLMIMHQLSLNEICVGCISQTECIGPIKKAMQANSSLICVSSETLSRMFAAKKDYLVKQALDVDLISYLVGLLDGRLDGVEGSARAKAQIVKALKTMSSSLSYGSLVQSQLDKLPTWSSYKDQNHDLFISSAPSMPYLMGVQSTGGYLTEGRSNSATSNIPPPLIKKEFSPY
;
A
#
# COMPACT_ATOMS: atom_id res chain seq x y z
N MET A 1 -3.86 -14.87 84.00
CA MET A 1 -5.15 -14.14 83.86
C MET A 1 -4.99 -12.64 83.98
N LEU A 2 -4.38 -12.09 85.04
CA LEU A 2 -4.27 -10.62 85.21
C LEU A 2 -3.56 -9.91 84.04
N LEU A 3 -2.46 -10.46 83.53
CA LEU A 3 -1.70 -9.84 82.42
C LEU A 3 -2.50 -9.75 81.11
N ALA A 4 -3.31 -10.78 80.80
CA ALA A 4 -4.16 -10.78 79.60
C ALA A 4 -5.25 -9.71 79.70
N ALA A 5 -5.97 -9.65 80.84
CA ALA A 5 -6.99 -8.63 81.09
C ALA A 5 -6.40 -7.20 81.12
N ALA A 6 -5.20 -7.02 81.67
CA ALA A 6 -4.50 -5.73 81.67
C ALA A 6 -4.09 -5.30 80.25
N SER A 7 -3.61 -6.23 79.42
CA SER A 7 -3.24 -5.96 78.02
C SER A 7 -4.47 -5.61 77.19
N GLU A 8 -5.58 -6.33 77.38
CA GLU A 8 -6.88 -6.05 76.76
C GLU A 8 -7.42 -4.67 77.14
N LEU A 9 -7.42 -4.34 78.44
CA LEU A 9 -7.85 -3.03 78.93
C LEU A 9 -6.97 -1.92 78.34
N THR A 10 -5.66 -2.13 78.27
CA THR A 10 -4.71 -1.16 77.70
C THR A 10 -4.99 -0.93 76.22
N TYR A 11 -5.21 -1.99 75.45
CA TYR A 11 -5.61 -1.89 74.04
C TYR A 11 -6.90 -1.07 73.88
N HIS A 12 -7.96 -1.41 74.59
CA HIS A 12 -9.23 -0.68 74.47
C HIS A 12 -9.09 0.78 74.91
N THR A 13 -8.28 1.07 75.93
CA THR A 13 -8.00 2.43 76.39
C THR A 13 -7.29 3.26 75.31
N VAL A 14 -6.25 2.70 74.68
CA VAL A 14 -5.51 3.36 73.59
C VAL A 14 -6.38 3.51 72.33
N ASN A 15 -7.23 2.54 72.03
CA ASN A 15 -8.15 2.57 70.89
C ASN A 15 -9.28 3.60 71.04
N CYS A 16 -9.60 4.03 72.27
CA CYS A 16 -10.65 5.02 72.50
C CYS A 16 -10.24 6.45 72.15
N SER A 17 -8.96 6.84 72.28
CA SER A 17 -8.52 8.22 72.08
C SER A 17 -7.03 8.33 71.75
N ALA A 18 -6.71 9.20 70.80
CA ALA A 18 -5.34 9.59 70.47
C ALA A 18 -4.55 10.08 71.69
N LEU A 19 -5.20 10.85 72.57
CA LEU A 19 -4.58 11.37 73.80
C LEU A 19 -4.11 10.23 74.71
N ASN A 20 -4.85 9.12 74.77
CA ASN A 20 -4.45 7.98 75.60
C ASN A 20 -3.19 7.29 75.07
N ALA A 21 -3.03 7.22 73.74
CA ALA A 21 -1.82 6.69 73.11
C ALA A 21 -0.61 7.59 73.40
N GLU A 22 -0.78 8.91 73.29
CA GLU A 22 0.28 9.88 73.57
C GLU A 22 0.67 9.93 75.04
N GLU A 23 -0.28 9.89 75.98
CA GLU A 23 0.03 9.84 77.41
C GLU A 23 0.74 8.54 77.79
N LEU A 24 0.31 7.39 77.24
CA LEU A 24 1.01 6.12 77.44
C LEU A 24 2.45 6.18 76.91
N ASN A 25 2.69 6.91 75.82
CA ASN A 25 4.03 7.14 75.29
C ASN A 25 4.88 8.01 76.23
N ARG A 26 4.31 9.12 76.75
CA ARG A 26 5.00 10.06 77.65
C ARG A 26 5.47 9.39 78.93
N GLU A 27 4.61 8.54 79.50
CA GLU A 27 4.89 7.78 80.73
C GLU A 27 5.77 6.54 80.49
N GLN A 28 6.38 6.39 79.30
CA GLN A 28 7.23 5.25 78.93
C GLN A 28 6.51 3.89 78.96
N GLY A 29 5.17 3.88 78.97
CA GLY A 29 4.36 2.67 79.10
C GLY A 29 4.52 1.68 77.94
N PHE A 30 4.94 2.14 76.76
CA PHE A 30 5.27 1.24 75.64
C PHE A 30 6.52 0.40 75.88
N ILE A 31 7.45 0.85 76.73
CA ILE A 31 8.63 0.04 77.13
C ILE A 31 8.19 -1.11 78.04
N ASP A 32 7.32 -0.82 79.01
CA ASP A 32 6.76 -1.83 79.90
C ASP A 32 5.86 -2.82 79.15
N LEU A 33 5.04 -2.32 78.23
CA LEU A 33 4.22 -3.14 77.34
C LEU A 33 5.09 -4.04 76.47
N LEU A 34 6.19 -3.52 75.92
CA LEU A 34 7.17 -4.31 75.17
C LEU A 34 7.82 -5.39 76.05
N GLY A 35 8.17 -5.08 77.30
CA GLY A 35 8.72 -6.07 78.24
C GLY A 35 7.75 -7.23 78.53
N ALA A 36 6.45 -6.94 78.66
CA ALA A 36 5.42 -7.97 78.75
C ALA A 36 5.27 -8.76 77.44
N TYR A 37 5.24 -8.06 76.31
CA TYR A 37 5.14 -8.63 74.98
C TYR A 37 6.28 -9.59 74.66
N SER A 38 7.54 -9.17 74.82
CA SER A 38 8.74 -9.98 74.56
C SER A 38 8.75 -11.28 75.38
N ARG A 39 8.34 -11.23 76.65
CA ARG A 39 8.24 -12.45 77.49
C ARG A 39 7.21 -13.42 76.92
N CYS A 40 6.04 -12.94 76.50
CA CYS A 40 5.01 -13.78 75.90
C CYS A 40 5.40 -14.31 74.52
N VAL A 41 6.04 -13.51 73.67
CA VAL A 41 6.57 -13.94 72.36
C VAL A 41 7.65 -15.01 72.53
N SER A 42 8.49 -14.91 73.57
CA SER A 42 9.59 -15.85 73.80
C SER A 42 9.14 -17.29 74.09
N VAL A 43 7.93 -17.48 74.62
CA VAL A 43 7.36 -18.80 74.98
C VAL A 43 6.48 -19.39 73.89
N LEU A 44 6.15 -18.63 72.83
CA LEU A 44 5.39 -19.13 71.68
C LEU A 44 6.17 -20.24 70.96
N ASN A 45 5.44 -21.27 70.53
CA ASN A 45 5.98 -22.43 69.82
C ASN A 45 4.96 -23.01 68.83
N LYS A 46 5.36 -24.01 68.04
CA LYS A 46 4.50 -24.62 67.00
C LYS A 46 3.28 -25.40 67.55
N SER A 47 3.22 -25.65 68.86
CA SER A 47 2.07 -26.25 69.54
C SER A 47 1.20 -25.24 70.28
N SER A 48 1.53 -23.94 70.25
CA SER A 48 0.71 -22.91 70.90
C SER A 48 -0.70 -22.84 70.29
N GLU A 49 -1.70 -22.69 71.15
CA GLU A 49 -3.12 -22.55 70.77
C GLU A 49 -3.64 -21.12 70.96
N GLN A 50 -4.69 -20.76 70.22
CA GLN A 50 -5.28 -19.42 70.25
C GLN A 50 -5.84 -19.01 71.63
N THR A 51 -6.15 -19.99 72.48
CA THR A 51 -6.71 -19.82 73.83
C THR A 51 -5.64 -19.59 74.90
N GLU A 52 -4.35 -19.74 74.57
CA GLU A 52 -3.26 -19.55 75.52
C GLU A 52 -3.13 -18.10 75.98
N MET A 53 -2.77 -17.90 77.25
CA MET A 53 -2.56 -16.57 77.83
C MET A 53 -1.46 -15.79 77.11
N SER A 54 -0.37 -16.45 76.72
CA SER A 54 0.73 -15.87 75.94
C SER A 54 0.24 -15.30 74.60
N VAL A 55 -0.59 -16.06 73.88
CA VAL A 55 -1.18 -15.64 72.58
C VAL A 55 -2.17 -14.49 72.76
N SER A 56 -2.99 -14.53 73.81
CA SER A 56 -3.92 -13.45 74.15
C SER A 56 -3.18 -12.14 74.46
N VAL A 57 -2.14 -12.19 75.29
CA VAL A 57 -1.29 -11.01 75.58
C VAL A 57 -0.63 -10.48 74.31
N CYS A 58 -0.05 -11.36 73.48
CA CYS A 58 0.55 -10.95 72.21
C CYS A 58 -0.46 -10.28 71.29
N THR A 59 -1.69 -10.80 71.21
CA THR A 59 -2.79 -10.23 70.42
C THR A 59 -3.07 -8.78 70.82
N TYR A 60 -3.36 -8.55 72.11
CA TYR A 60 -3.74 -7.21 72.58
C TYR A 60 -2.58 -6.21 72.56
N CYS A 61 -1.36 -6.65 72.88
CA CYS A 61 -0.16 -5.79 72.77
C CYS A 61 0.08 -5.39 71.31
N THR A 62 0.00 -6.33 70.36
CA THR A 62 0.18 -6.05 68.93
C THR A 62 -0.85 -5.05 68.42
N ARG A 63 -2.12 -5.20 68.83
CA ARG A 63 -3.18 -4.23 68.49
C ARG A 63 -2.96 -2.86 69.12
N CYS A 64 -2.41 -2.82 70.34
CA CYS A 64 -2.04 -1.56 70.99
C CYS A 64 -0.94 -0.83 70.21
N PHE A 65 0.13 -1.52 69.82
CA PHE A 65 1.20 -0.97 68.98
C PHE A 65 0.68 -0.52 67.61
N LYS A 66 -0.21 -1.30 66.97
CA LYS A 66 -0.89 -0.94 65.73
C LYS A 66 -1.61 0.41 65.86
N VAL A 67 -2.53 0.56 66.82
CA VAL A 67 -3.28 1.80 67.00
C VAL A 67 -2.34 2.98 67.28
N ALA A 68 -1.38 2.77 68.18
CA ALA A 68 -0.42 3.81 68.55
C ALA A 68 0.45 4.26 67.37
N SER A 69 0.75 3.37 66.42
CA SER A 69 1.58 3.69 65.26
C SER A 69 0.96 4.71 64.29
N GLN A 70 -0.33 5.00 64.43
CA GLN A 70 -1.00 6.08 63.69
C GLN A 70 -0.50 7.48 64.11
N PHE A 71 0.08 7.61 65.31
CA PHE A 71 0.55 8.87 65.86
C PHE A 71 2.07 9.06 65.69
N PRO A 72 2.54 10.22 65.18
CA PRO A 72 3.97 10.47 64.92
C PRO A 72 4.88 10.25 66.13
N MET A 73 4.54 10.80 67.30
CA MET A 73 5.37 10.71 68.51
C MET A 73 5.56 9.27 69.00
N CYS A 74 4.57 8.40 68.76
CA CYS A 74 4.67 6.99 69.11
C CYS A 74 5.58 6.25 68.12
N ARG A 75 5.54 6.59 66.82
CA ARG A 75 6.44 6.02 65.80
C ARG A 75 7.90 6.36 66.10
N ASP A 76 8.18 7.59 66.54
CA ASP A 76 9.52 8.01 66.96
C ASP A 76 10.03 7.12 68.10
N THR A 77 9.20 6.84 69.12
CA THR A 77 9.54 5.90 70.18
C THR A 77 9.77 4.49 69.64
N PHE A 78 8.88 3.98 68.78
CA PHE A 78 8.99 2.63 68.23
C PHE A 78 10.24 2.43 67.39
N SER A 79 10.70 3.45 66.67
CA SER A 79 11.97 3.41 65.92
C SER A 79 13.19 3.18 66.81
N GLN A 80 13.10 3.55 68.10
CA GLN A 80 14.15 3.36 69.11
C GLN A 80 14.03 2.01 69.85
N LEU A 81 13.01 1.20 69.54
CA LEU A 81 12.74 -0.09 70.18
C LEU A 81 12.95 -1.25 69.19
N PRO A 82 14.20 -1.64 68.87
CA PRO A 82 14.47 -2.69 67.87
C PRO A 82 13.88 -4.06 68.24
N GLN A 83 13.68 -4.31 69.54
CA GLN A 83 13.07 -5.53 70.03
C GLN A 83 11.59 -5.66 69.64
N LEU A 84 10.87 -4.54 69.49
CA LEU A 84 9.49 -4.53 69.00
C LEU A 84 9.40 -5.11 67.59
N VAL A 85 10.26 -4.66 66.69
CA VAL A 85 10.34 -5.16 65.31
C VAL A 85 10.73 -6.64 65.30
N ASN A 86 11.70 -7.05 66.13
CA ASN A 86 12.10 -8.46 66.25
C ASN A 86 10.93 -9.35 66.68
N ASP A 87 10.19 -8.94 67.72
CA ASP A 87 9.12 -9.75 68.30
C ASP A 87 7.89 -9.81 67.39
N ILE A 88 7.49 -8.70 66.77
CA ILE A 88 6.42 -8.68 65.76
C ILE A 88 6.79 -9.58 64.58
N THR A 89 8.02 -9.51 64.08
CA THR A 89 8.47 -10.35 62.97
C THR A 89 8.51 -11.82 63.37
N ARG A 90 8.93 -12.13 64.60
CA ARG A 90 8.96 -13.51 65.14
C ARG A 90 7.58 -14.13 65.23
N ILE A 91 6.52 -13.36 65.49
CA ILE A 91 5.14 -13.87 65.49
C ILE A 91 4.78 -14.50 64.14
N LEU A 92 5.25 -13.92 63.02
CA LEU A 92 4.94 -14.40 61.67
C LEU A 92 5.49 -15.82 61.39
N TYR A 93 6.41 -16.33 62.21
CA TYR A 93 6.91 -17.70 62.10
C TYR A 93 5.84 -18.75 62.50
N PHE A 94 4.89 -18.38 63.36
CA PHE A 94 3.91 -19.32 63.92
C PHE A 94 2.67 -19.44 63.03
N LYS A 95 2.82 -20.15 61.89
CA LYS A 95 1.76 -20.40 60.90
C LYS A 95 0.49 -21.05 61.52
N ASN A 96 0.60 -21.71 62.68
CA ASN A 96 -0.51 -22.28 63.46
C ASN A 96 -1.38 -21.24 64.18
N LEU A 97 -0.95 -19.97 64.26
CA LEU A 97 -1.66 -18.87 64.93
C LEU A 97 -2.10 -17.79 63.92
N PRO A 98 -3.00 -18.10 62.97
CA PRO A 98 -3.32 -17.20 61.87
C PRO A 98 -3.99 -15.89 62.32
N LYS A 99 -4.80 -15.91 63.40
CA LYS A 99 -5.43 -14.70 63.95
C LYS A 99 -4.40 -13.72 64.53
N LEU A 100 -3.42 -14.24 65.27
CA LEU A 100 -2.32 -13.43 65.80
C LEU A 100 -1.42 -12.90 64.65
N CYS A 101 -1.19 -13.72 63.61
CA CYS A 101 -0.49 -13.27 62.41
C CYS A 101 -1.24 -12.13 61.71
N CYS A 102 -2.58 -12.17 61.60
CA CYS A 102 -3.36 -11.06 61.05
C CYS A 102 -3.11 -9.76 61.82
N ASP A 103 -3.14 -9.81 63.14
CA ASP A 103 -2.89 -8.64 64.00
C ASP A 103 -1.44 -8.11 63.81
N ALA A 104 -0.46 -9.01 63.69
CA ALA A 104 0.94 -8.64 63.44
C ALA A 104 1.16 -8.01 62.05
N VAL A 105 0.58 -8.60 61.01
CA VAL A 105 0.66 -8.06 59.64
C VAL A 105 -0.01 -6.70 59.54
N ASP A 106 -1.17 -6.52 60.16
CA ASP A 106 -1.83 -5.21 60.28
C ASP A 106 -0.93 -4.19 61.00
N CYS A 107 -0.28 -4.59 62.10
CA CYS A 107 0.62 -3.72 62.85
C CYS A 107 1.82 -3.28 61.98
N ILE A 108 2.44 -4.21 61.24
CA ILE A 108 3.52 -3.90 60.29
C ILE A 108 3.04 -2.89 59.24
N SER A 109 1.84 -3.11 58.70
CA SER A 109 1.20 -2.26 57.71
C SER A 109 1.08 -0.80 58.20
N GLU A 110 0.58 -0.59 59.42
CA GLU A 110 0.43 0.75 60.00
C GLU A 110 1.80 1.38 60.37
N MET A 111 2.73 0.59 60.91
CA MET A 111 4.09 1.03 61.24
C MET A 111 4.93 1.40 60.01
N ALA A 112 4.58 0.89 58.83
CA ALA A 112 5.22 1.27 57.56
C ALA A 112 5.04 2.75 57.18
N SER A 113 4.25 3.51 57.94
CA SER A 113 4.16 4.98 57.79
C SER A 113 5.47 5.70 58.15
N ASP A 114 6.40 5.04 58.85
CA ASP A 114 7.73 5.56 59.16
C ASP A 114 8.81 4.81 58.37
N SER A 115 9.72 5.55 57.75
CA SER A 115 10.78 5.01 56.89
C SER A 115 11.81 4.15 57.63
N ASN A 116 12.12 4.45 58.90
CA ASN A 116 13.07 3.66 59.69
C ASN A 116 12.46 2.32 60.08
N LEU A 117 11.18 2.33 60.44
CA LEU A 117 10.41 1.12 60.74
C LEU A 117 10.23 0.25 59.48
N GLN A 118 9.90 0.83 58.32
CA GLN A 118 9.87 0.09 57.04
C GLN A 118 11.19 -0.67 56.80
N ASN A 119 12.31 0.03 56.90
CA ASN A 119 13.64 -0.56 56.70
C ASN A 119 13.98 -1.62 57.75
N SER A 120 13.58 -1.40 59.00
CA SER A 120 13.78 -2.36 60.09
C SER A 120 13.02 -3.67 59.84
N PHE A 121 11.75 -3.60 59.41
CA PHE A 121 10.97 -4.79 59.06
C PHE A 121 11.54 -5.54 57.85
N LEU A 122 12.04 -4.82 56.84
CA LEU A 122 12.72 -5.40 55.69
C LEU A 122 14.01 -6.14 56.10
N GLN A 123 14.87 -5.51 56.92
CA GLN A 123 16.10 -6.12 57.41
C GLN A 123 15.85 -7.35 58.29
N LYS A 124 14.74 -7.38 59.02
CA LYS A 124 14.32 -8.52 59.85
C LYS A 124 13.62 -9.63 59.08
N GLY A 125 13.38 -9.44 57.78
CA GLY A 125 12.83 -10.48 56.93
C GLY A 125 11.31 -10.66 57.03
N ALA A 126 10.58 -9.65 57.51
CA ALA A 126 9.11 -9.71 57.55
C ALA A 126 8.50 -10.01 56.17
N ILE A 127 9.12 -9.48 55.11
CA ILE A 127 8.70 -9.66 53.72
C ILE A 127 8.62 -11.12 53.28
N TRP A 128 9.48 -12.01 53.79
CA TRP A 128 9.48 -13.43 53.44
C TRP A 128 8.19 -14.10 53.90
N HIS A 129 7.77 -13.79 55.12
CA HIS A 129 6.53 -14.31 55.69
C HIS A 129 5.30 -13.71 54.99
N LEU A 130 5.31 -12.40 54.74
CA LEU A 130 4.20 -11.72 54.05
C LEU A 130 3.95 -12.30 52.66
N LEU A 131 5.00 -12.51 51.86
CA LEU A 131 4.89 -13.15 50.55
C LEU A 131 4.43 -14.61 50.66
N THR A 132 4.93 -15.35 51.66
CA THR A 132 4.49 -16.74 51.90
C THR A 132 2.99 -16.81 52.20
N PHE A 133 2.46 -15.87 52.98
CA PHE A 133 1.03 -15.84 53.32
C PHE A 133 0.11 -15.55 52.13
N MET A 134 0.60 -14.88 51.08
CA MET A 134 -0.18 -14.67 49.85
C MET A 134 -0.58 -16.00 49.19
N PHE A 135 0.26 -17.03 49.28
CA PHE A 135 0.01 -18.35 48.71
C PHE A 135 -0.95 -19.22 49.54
N SER A 136 -1.37 -18.76 50.71
CA SER A 136 -2.40 -19.41 51.54
C SER A 136 -3.82 -19.03 51.11
N TYR A 137 -3.97 -18.13 50.13
CA TYR A 137 -5.26 -17.67 49.65
C TYR A 137 -5.96 -18.72 48.79
N ASP A 138 -7.21 -19.03 49.14
CA ASP A 138 -8.10 -19.88 48.36
C ASP A 138 -9.28 -19.05 47.84
N TYR A 139 -9.26 -18.73 46.55
CA TYR A 139 -10.30 -17.94 45.90
C TYR A 139 -11.61 -18.73 45.70
N THR A 140 -11.58 -20.07 45.73
CA THR A 140 -12.78 -20.89 45.52
C THR A 140 -13.78 -20.73 46.66
N LEU A 141 -13.29 -20.53 47.88
CA LEU A 141 -14.13 -20.25 49.05
C LEU A 141 -15.00 -18.99 48.85
N GLU A 142 -14.46 -17.97 48.18
CA GLU A 142 -15.19 -16.73 47.91
C GLU A 142 -16.23 -16.90 46.79
N GLU A 143 -15.95 -17.76 45.81
CA GLU A 143 -16.81 -18.02 44.65
C GLU A 143 -17.92 -19.04 44.94
N CYS A 144 -17.75 -19.92 45.94
CA CYS A 144 -18.74 -20.94 46.31
C CYS A 144 -20.02 -20.40 46.97
N GLY A 145 -20.09 -19.12 47.34
CA GLY A 145 -21.33 -18.49 47.86
C GLY A 145 -21.82 -19.02 49.21
N VAL A 146 -21.00 -19.76 49.95
CA VAL A 146 -21.33 -20.30 51.29
C VAL A 146 -21.24 -19.20 52.35
N GLU A 147 -22.07 -19.26 53.39
CA GLU A 147 -21.97 -18.37 54.57
C GLU A 147 -20.59 -18.50 55.23
N ARG A 148 -19.93 -17.35 55.46
CA ARG A 148 -18.54 -17.28 55.93
C ARG A 148 -18.49 -16.69 57.33
N SER A 149 -17.78 -17.35 58.22
CA SER A 149 -17.44 -16.81 59.53
C SER A 149 -16.00 -17.21 59.90
N GLU A 150 -15.22 -16.24 60.39
CA GLU A 150 -13.86 -16.44 60.93
C GLU A 150 -13.84 -17.34 62.19
N GLU A 151 -15.02 -17.62 62.76
CA GLU A 151 -15.19 -18.52 63.91
C GLU A 151 -15.43 -19.96 63.47
N ALA A 152 -16.02 -20.16 62.28
CA ALA A 152 -16.38 -21.47 61.76
C ALA A 152 -15.40 -22.01 60.71
N ASN A 153 -14.65 -21.14 60.03
CA ASN A 153 -13.78 -21.53 58.92
C ASN A 153 -12.37 -20.94 59.03
N ASN A 154 -11.39 -21.80 59.30
CA ASN A 154 -9.97 -21.41 59.35
C ASN A 154 -9.45 -20.86 58.01
N GLN A 155 -10.00 -21.30 56.87
CA GLN A 155 -9.58 -20.79 55.56
C GLN A 155 -10.00 -19.32 55.35
N GLU A 156 -11.10 -18.86 55.96
CA GLU A 156 -11.49 -17.44 55.90
C GLU A 156 -10.45 -16.56 56.61
N VAL A 157 -9.89 -17.04 57.73
CA VAL A 157 -8.81 -16.35 58.46
C VAL A 157 -7.54 -16.30 57.61
N LEU A 158 -7.19 -17.40 56.91
CA LEU A 158 -6.05 -17.43 56.00
C LEU A 158 -6.25 -16.51 54.79
N ASN A 159 -7.46 -16.44 54.23
CA ASN A 159 -7.79 -15.52 53.16
C ASN A 159 -7.67 -14.06 53.59
N ARG A 160 -8.13 -13.73 54.81
CA ARG A 160 -7.91 -12.41 55.41
C ARG A 160 -6.42 -12.13 55.60
N LEU A 161 -5.65 -13.07 56.15
CA LEU A 161 -4.21 -12.93 56.35
C LEU A 161 -3.49 -12.63 55.03
N ALA A 162 -3.84 -13.33 53.94
CA ALA A 162 -3.30 -13.10 52.62
C ALA A 162 -3.60 -11.68 52.11
N LYS A 163 -4.86 -11.21 52.24
CA LYS A 163 -5.26 -9.83 51.87
C LYS A 163 -4.50 -8.77 52.66
N LEU A 164 -4.35 -8.97 53.97
CA LEU A 164 -3.57 -8.09 54.84
C LEU A 164 -2.09 -8.09 54.46
N SER A 165 -1.56 -9.25 54.03
CA SER A 165 -0.17 -9.38 53.61
C SER A 165 0.12 -8.62 52.31
N VAL A 166 -0.83 -8.60 51.37
CA VAL A 166 -0.77 -7.72 50.19
C VAL A 166 -0.74 -6.26 50.61
N LYS A 167 -1.66 -5.83 51.48
CA LYS A 167 -1.70 -4.45 51.99
C LYS A 167 -0.39 -4.06 52.68
N ALA A 168 0.15 -4.94 53.51
CA ALA A 168 1.42 -4.72 54.22
C ALA A 168 2.60 -4.63 53.24
N CYS A 169 2.68 -5.48 52.22
CA CYS A 169 3.71 -5.37 51.18
C CYS A 169 3.59 -4.07 50.39
N ALA A 170 2.38 -3.66 50.02
CA ALA A 170 2.12 -2.41 49.32
C ALA A 170 2.56 -1.18 50.15
N ARG A 171 2.29 -1.17 51.47
CA ARG A 171 2.73 -0.12 52.39
C ARG A 171 4.22 -0.17 52.73
N LEU A 172 4.83 -1.34 52.78
CA LEU A 172 6.29 -1.45 52.93
C LEU A 172 7.03 -0.96 51.69
N GLY A 173 6.44 -1.11 50.50
CA GLY A 173 6.99 -0.60 49.25
C GLY A 173 6.68 0.87 48.95
N GLY A 174 5.65 1.45 49.57
CA GLY A 174 5.18 2.79 49.22
C GLY A 174 4.43 2.81 47.88
N TYR A 175 3.50 1.87 47.68
CA TYR A 175 2.68 1.77 46.46
C TYR A 175 1.36 2.53 46.51
N TYR A 176 0.79 2.75 47.70
CA TYR A 176 -0.51 3.42 47.84
C TYR A 176 -0.39 4.94 47.84
N GLU A 177 -1.45 5.58 47.36
CA GLU A 177 -1.67 7.03 47.44
C GLU A 177 -2.74 7.35 48.52
N GLY A 178 -2.92 8.63 48.84
CA GLY A 178 -3.97 9.10 49.77
C GLY A 178 -3.75 8.66 51.22
N ASP A 179 -4.84 8.28 51.91
CA ASP A 179 -4.85 7.93 53.34
C ASP A 179 -3.99 6.69 53.67
N LEU A 180 -3.77 5.81 52.68
CA LEU A 180 -2.93 4.63 52.82
C LEU A 180 -1.48 4.85 52.41
N SER A 181 -1.10 6.09 52.03
CA SER A 181 0.24 6.41 51.59
C SER A 181 1.30 6.20 52.66
N THR A 182 2.48 5.80 52.19
CA THR A 182 3.67 5.52 53.00
C THR A 182 4.90 5.97 52.22
N PRO A 183 6.03 6.26 52.90
CA PRO A 183 7.25 6.66 52.21
C PRO A 183 7.68 5.62 51.16
N GLU A 184 8.19 6.09 50.02
CA GLU A 184 8.69 5.20 48.98
C GLU A 184 9.92 4.42 49.47
N ASN A 185 9.87 3.10 49.33
CA ASN A 185 10.97 2.22 49.68
C ASN A 185 11.49 1.48 48.44
N THR A 186 12.56 2.00 47.85
CA THR A 186 13.15 1.47 46.62
C THR A 186 13.67 0.04 46.79
N ALA A 187 14.24 -0.29 47.96
CA ALA A 187 14.73 -1.64 48.25
C ALA A 187 13.59 -2.68 48.23
N ALA A 188 12.45 -2.36 48.84
CA ALA A 188 11.26 -3.21 48.80
C ALA A 188 10.70 -3.32 47.38
N LYS A 189 10.52 -2.20 46.65
CA LYS A 189 10.02 -2.22 45.26
C LYS A 189 10.92 -3.07 44.35
N CYS A 190 12.24 -2.87 44.41
CA CYS A 190 13.19 -3.67 43.64
C CYS A 190 13.10 -5.17 43.97
N LEU A 191 12.91 -5.50 45.25
CA LEU A 191 12.75 -6.89 45.67
C LEU A 191 11.46 -7.52 45.13
N PHE A 192 10.32 -6.81 45.22
CA PHE A 192 9.06 -7.28 44.67
C PHE A 192 9.13 -7.50 43.17
N VAL A 193 9.75 -6.59 42.42
CA VAL A 193 9.94 -6.74 40.97
C VAL A 193 10.76 -8.00 40.65
N LYS A 194 11.82 -8.28 41.42
CA LYS A 194 12.65 -9.47 41.23
C LYS A 194 11.95 -10.78 41.56
N LEU A 195 11.07 -10.79 42.57
CA LEU A 195 10.42 -12.02 43.06
C LEU A 195 9.07 -12.31 42.40
N LEU A 196 8.28 -11.27 42.15
CA LEU A 196 6.91 -11.39 41.65
C LEU A 196 6.80 -11.10 40.15
N THR A 197 7.88 -10.63 39.50
CA THR A 197 7.91 -9.97 38.19
C THR A 197 7.44 -8.50 38.25
N PRO A 198 7.88 -7.63 37.30
CA PRO A 198 7.49 -6.23 37.28
C PRO A 198 5.97 -6.00 37.27
N TYR A 199 5.23 -6.80 36.48
CA TYR A 199 3.79 -6.65 36.32
C TYR A 199 3.01 -6.91 37.62
N VAL A 200 3.34 -8.00 38.31
CA VAL A 200 2.67 -8.38 39.56
C VAL A 200 3.06 -7.44 40.69
N ALA A 201 4.30 -6.95 40.71
CA ALA A 201 4.73 -5.94 41.67
C ALA A 201 3.98 -4.62 41.49
N GLU A 202 3.67 -4.21 40.26
CA GLU A 202 2.81 -3.04 39.98
C GLU A 202 1.39 -3.25 40.52
N GLN A 203 0.84 -4.46 40.42
CA GLN A 203 -0.51 -4.77 40.96
C GLN A 203 -0.62 -4.62 42.49
N LEU A 204 0.47 -4.46 43.24
CA LEU A 204 0.42 -4.14 44.66
C LEU A 204 -0.19 -2.75 44.94
N SER A 205 -0.18 -1.82 43.97
CA SER A 205 -0.83 -0.51 44.13
C SER A 205 -2.34 -0.56 44.00
N GLU A 206 -2.92 -1.67 43.51
CA GLU A 206 -4.36 -1.80 43.30
C GLU A 206 -5.11 -1.97 44.64
N GLU A 207 -6.30 -1.38 44.76
CA GLU A 207 -7.12 -1.42 45.98
C GLU A 207 -7.82 -2.77 46.21
N ALA A 208 -7.74 -3.69 45.23
CA ALA A 208 -8.43 -4.98 45.22
C ALA A 208 -7.45 -6.17 45.41
N PRO A 209 -6.96 -6.45 46.64
CA PRO A 209 -5.94 -7.48 46.89
C PRO A 209 -6.36 -8.89 46.48
N HIS A 210 -7.67 -9.19 46.47
CA HIS A 210 -8.21 -10.49 46.08
C HIS A 210 -7.93 -10.84 44.61
N GLN A 211 -7.88 -9.85 43.70
CA GLN A 211 -7.61 -10.10 42.28
C GLN A 211 -6.16 -10.50 42.03
N LEU A 212 -5.22 -9.82 42.70
CA LEU A 212 -3.81 -10.17 42.69
C LEU A 212 -3.61 -11.58 43.26
N LEU A 213 -4.21 -11.88 44.41
CA LEU A 213 -4.09 -13.20 45.05
C LEU A 213 -4.67 -14.32 44.17
N LYS A 214 -5.81 -14.09 43.51
CA LYS A 214 -6.37 -15.02 42.52
C LYS A 214 -5.42 -15.24 41.34
N THR A 215 -4.77 -14.18 40.86
CA THR A 215 -3.78 -14.25 39.78
C THR A 215 -2.56 -15.08 40.20
N LEU A 216 -2.04 -14.84 41.42
CA LEU A 216 -0.93 -15.62 41.97
C LEU A 216 -1.29 -17.10 42.14
N GLY A 217 -2.53 -17.42 42.52
CA GLY A 217 -3.02 -18.79 42.68
C GLY A 217 -3.36 -19.53 41.38
N SER A 218 -3.53 -18.82 40.26
CA SER A 218 -3.98 -19.40 38.98
C SER A 218 -2.84 -19.55 37.96
N ASN A 219 -2.92 -20.50 37.04
CA ASN A 219 -2.02 -20.53 35.88
C ASN A 219 -2.36 -19.35 34.96
N CYS A 220 -1.35 -18.60 34.54
CA CYS A 220 -1.50 -17.44 33.68
C CYS A 220 -0.35 -17.41 32.67
N GLU A 221 -0.67 -17.34 31.39
CA GLU A 221 0.30 -17.11 30.32
C GLU A 221 -0.20 -15.93 29.49
N THR A 222 0.33 -14.74 29.82
CA THR A 222 0.03 -13.48 29.15
C THR A 222 1.34 -12.77 28.80
N PRO A 223 1.33 -11.79 27.89
CA PRO A 223 2.54 -11.06 27.51
C PRO A 223 3.29 -10.42 28.69
N TYR A 224 2.61 -10.10 29.79
CA TYR A 224 3.22 -9.53 30.99
C TYR A 224 3.64 -10.55 32.05
N MET A 225 3.09 -11.78 31.99
CA MET A 225 3.22 -12.74 33.07
C MET A 225 3.12 -14.17 32.55
N VAL A 226 4.22 -14.92 32.70
CA VAL A 226 4.27 -16.38 32.55
C VAL A 226 4.38 -16.97 33.95
N TRP A 227 3.27 -17.50 34.45
CA TRP A 227 3.10 -17.93 35.84
C TRP A 227 2.34 -19.24 35.91
N ASP A 228 3.00 -20.30 36.38
CA ASP A 228 2.46 -21.65 36.45
C ASP A 228 2.74 -22.31 37.79
N ASN A 229 2.42 -23.60 37.90
CA ASN A 229 2.70 -24.37 39.12
C ASN A 229 4.20 -24.47 39.43
N SER A 230 5.07 -24.45 38.40
CA SER A 230 6.52 -24.53 38.59
C SER A 230 7.08 -23.21 39.12
N THR A 231 6.66 -22.06 38.58
CA THR A 231 7.10 -20.75 39.08
C THR A 231 6.63 -20.51 40.51
N ARG A 232 5.40 -20.92 40.84
CA ARG A 232 4.89 -20.89 42.22
C ARG A 232 5.70 -21.75 43.17
N ALA A 233 6.03 -22.99 42.77
CA ALA A 233 6.81 -23.91 43.59
C ALA A 233 8.23 -23.36 43.83
N GLU A 234 8.90 -22.88 42.78
CA GLU A 234 10.24 -22.27 42.88
C GLU A 234 10.26 -21.06 43.81
N LEU A 235 9.26 -20.17 43.72
CA LEU A 235 9.15 -19.04 44.63
C LEU A 235 8.84 -19.50 46.05
N SER A 236 7.94 -20.48 46.24
CA SER A 236 7.59 -20.98 47.57
C SER A 236 8.80 -21.63 48.27
N ASP A 237 9.56 -22.45 47.56
CA ASP A 237 10.79 -23.08 48.07
C ASP A 237 11.85 -22.04 48.43
N PHE A 238 11.98 -20.99 47.59
CA PHE A 238 12.85 -19.86 47.87
C PHE A 238 12.41 -19.13 49.15
N LEU A 239 11.13 -18.79 49.27
CA LEU A 239 10.57 -18.08 50.42
C LEU A 239 10.69 -18.90 51.72
N ASP A 240 10.45 -20.21 51.69
CA ASP A 240 10.63 -21.08 52.85
C ASP A 240 12.10 -21.18 53.26
N THR A 241 13.04 -21.16 52.31
CA THR A 241 14.49 -21.06 52.62
C THR A 241 14.82 -19.75 53.33
N MET A 242 14.27 -18.64 52.82
CA MET A 242 14.51 -17.30 53.38
C MET A 242 13.86 -17.11 54.75
N CYS A 243 12.66 -17.64 54.98
CA CYS A 243 11.99 -17.61 56.30
C CYS A 243 12.77 -18.37 57.39
N ASN A 244 13.57 -19.37 57.01
CA ASN A 244 14.37 -20.16 57.93
C ASN A 244 15.81 -19.63 58.09
N HIS A 245 16.18 -18.58 57.36
CA HIS A 245 17.50 -17.96 57.44
C HIS A 245 17.63 -17.15 58.73
N LYS A 246 18.66 -17.44 59.54
CA LYS A 246 18.83 -16.82 60.88
C LYS A 246 19.53 -15.46 60.83
N GLU A 247 20.27 -15.17 59.78
CA GLU A 247 21.02 -13.93 59.60
C GLU A 247 20.31 -12.98 58.64
N SER A 248 20.48 -11.66 58.86
CA SER A 248 19.96 -10.62 57.98
C SER A 248 20.58 -10.75 56.58
N VAL A 249 19.74 -10.91 55.57
CA VAL A 249 20.19 -11.04 54.18
C VAL A 249 20.29 -9.66 53.53
N ASN A 250 21.35 -9.44 52.74
CA ASN A 250 21.44 -8.24 51.92
C ASN A 250 20.41 -8.32 50.77
N LEU A 251 19.34 -7.54 50.88
CA LEU A 251 18.21 -7.52 49.95
C LEU A 251 18.62 -7.19 48.51
N GLU A 252 19.71 -6.45 48.32
CA GLU A 252 20.21 -6.07 46.99
C GLU A 252 20.77 -7.26 46.23
N THR A 253 21.38 -8.21 46.94
CA THR A 253 22.02 -9.42 46.38
C THR A 253 21.05 -10.54 46.04
N ILE A 254 19.78 -10.39 46.45
CA ILE A 254 18.75 -11.38 46.18
C ILE A 254 18.37 -11.34 44.70
N GLY A 255 18.36 -12.51 44.08
CA GLY A 255 17.92 -12.71 42.71
C GLY A 255 17.34 -14.11 42.56
N LEU A 256 16.08 -14.18 42.16
CA LEU A 256 15.41 -15.42 41.75
C LEU A 256 15.25 -15.37 40.24
N THR A 257 15.67 -16.43 39.55
CA THR A 257 15.45 -16.57 38.11
C THR A 257 14.70 -17.85 37.85
N PHE A 258 13.42 -17.70 37.51
CA PHE A 258 12.53 -18.82 37.25
C PHE A 258 13.05 -19.66 36.09
N SER A 259 12.99 -20.99 36.24
CA SER A 259 13.44 -21.90 35.19
C SER A 259 12.68 -21.67 33.87
N SER A 260 11.37 -21.44 33.95
CA SER A 260 10.48 -21.14 32.83
C SER A 260 10.84 -19.85 32.07
N HIS A 261 11.55 -18.91 32.69
CA HIS A 261 11.91 -17.63 32.04
C HIS A 261 13.29 -17.66 31.38
N ARG A 262 14.12 -18.70 31.62
CA ARG A 262 15.54 -18.72 31.17
C ARG A 262 15.72 -18.70 29.66
N ASN A 263 14.76 -19.26 28.92
CA ASN A 263 14.80 -19.34 27.46
C ASN A 263 13.89 -18.31 26.79
N GLU A 264 13.20 -17.49 27.57
CA GLU A 264 12.26 -16.50 27.05
C GLU A 264 12.98 -15.21 26.67
N LEU A 265 12.51 -14.59 25.58
CA LEU A 265 12.95 -13.26 25.17
C LEU A 265 12.02 -12.22 25.78
N ILE A 266 12.58 -11.34 26.60
CA ILE A 266 11.85 -10.25 27.26
C ILE A 266 12.38 -8.91 26.73
N VAL A 267 11.49 -8.08 26.19
CA VAL A 267 11.77 -6.70 25.77
C VAL A 267 10.70 -5.79 26.38
N GLY A 268 11.10 -4.70 27.03
CA GLY A 268 10.14 -3.79 27.69
C GLY A 268 9.27 -4.45 28.77
N ASN A 269 9.81 -5.45 29.49
CA ASN A 269 9.08 -6.30 30.44
C ASN A 269 7.95 -7.15 29.82
N ILE A 270 7.99 -7.41 28.51
CA ILE A 270 7.02 -8.23 27.79
C ILE A 270 7.69 -9.48 27.23
N PHE A 271 7.06 -10.63 27.46
CA PHE A 271 7.43 -11.93 26.89
C PHE A 271 7.05 -11.98 25.41
N ILE A 272 8.05 -11.87 24.54
CA ILE A 272 7.84 -11.67 23.09
C ILE A 272 7.18 -12.87 22.43
N ARG A 273 7.51 -14.09 22.86
CA ARG A 273 6.86 -15.32 22.37
C ARG A 273 5.35 -15.26 22.61
N VAL A 274 4.95 -15.02 23.86
CA VAL A 274 3.55 -15.00 24.29
C VAL A 274 2.79 -13.85 23.61
N PHE A 275 3.42 -12.69 23.45
CA PHE A 275 2.82 -11.58 22.70
C PHE A 275 2.53 -11.94 21.24
N ASN A 276 3.46 -12.61 20.56
CA ASN A 276 3.25 -13.03 19.17
C ASN A 276 2.20 -14.14 19.03
N GLU A 277 2.07 -15.02 20.02
CA GLU A 277 0.99 -16.01 20.09
C GLU A 277 -0.38 -15.37 20.40
N GLN A 278 -0.38 -14.24 21.11
CA GLN A 278 -1.57 -13.48 21.52
C GLN A 278 -1.53 -12.02 21.04
N PRO A 279 -1.50 -11.76 19.71
CA PRO A 279 -1.21 -10.42 19.16
C PRO A 279 -2.29 -9.37 19.47
N HIS A 280 -3.51 -9.81 19.80
CA HIS A 280 -4.62 -8.92 20.17
C HIS A 280 -4.62 -8.50 21.65
N TYR A 281 -3.65 -8.97 22.44
CA TYR A 281 -3.57 -8.63 23.85
C TYR A 281 -3.27 -7.12 24.02
N THR A 282 -4.07 -6.45 24.85
CA THR A 282 -3.92 -5.01 25.09
C THR A 282 -2.70 -4.71 25.95
N ILE A 283 -1.70 -4.07 25.35
CA ILE A 283 -0.51 -3.58 26.05
C ILE A 283 -0.83 -2.24 26.73
N LYS A 284 -0.53 -2.09 28.04
CA LYS A 284 -0.79 -0.87 28.81
C LYS A 284 -0.10 0.38 28.22
N ASN A 285 1.18 0.27 27.84
CA ASN A 285 1.96 1.35 27.22
C ASN A 285 2.52 0.92 25.86
N PRO A 286 1.71 0.94 24.78
CA PRO A 286 2.14 0.46 23.47
C PRO A 286 3.25 1.34 22.84
N LYS A 287 3.31 2.63 23.20
CA LYS A 287 4.35 3.56 22.70
C LYS A 287 5.73 3.26 23.28
N GLY A 288 5.79 3.03 24.60
CA GLY A 288 7.02 2.62 25.27
C GLY A 288 7.52 1.29 24.71
N PHE A 289 6.63 0.30 24.61
CA PHE A 289 6.98 -1.00 24.08
C PHE A 289 7.48 -0.94 22.62
N LEU A 290 6.83 -0.15 21.75
CA LEU A 290 7.34 0.07 20.39
C LEU A 290 8.76 0.63 20.38
N SER A 291 9.05 1.57 21.27
CA SER A 291 10.38 2.18 21.39
C SER A 291 11.44 1.15 21.82
N ASP A 292 11.10 0.30 22.80
CA ASP A 292 11.96 -0.79 23.26
C ASP A 292 12.24 -1.82 22.15
N LEU A 293 11.24 -2.16 21.34
CA LEU A 293 11.39 -3.06 20.18
C LEU A 293 12.30 -2.44 19.11
N LEU A 294 12.14 -1.17 18.78
CA LEU A 294 13.00 -0.46 17.82
C LEU A 294 14.45 -0.35 18.33
N GLU A 295 14.65 -0.10 19.63
CA GLU A 295 15.97 -0.07 20.24
C GLU A 295 16.64 -1.44 20.21
N TYR A 296 15.88 -2.52 20.47
CA TYR A 296 16.38 -3.89 20.32
C TYR A 296 16.81 -4.18 18.88
N ILE A 297 15.99 -3.82 17.88
CA ILE A 297 16.29 -4.00 16.45
C ILE A 297 17.55 -3.22 16.05
N LYS A 298 17.70 -1.99 16.55
CA LYS A 298 18.88 -1.16 16.30
C LYS A 298 20.14 -1.78 16.88
N THR A 299 20.07 -2.25 18.12
CA THR A 299 21.21 -2.82 18.86
C THR A 299 21.65 -4.16 18.28
N ASN A 300 20.70 -5.00 17.87
CA ASN A 300 20.94 -6.35 17.36
C ASN A 300 20.88 -6.44 15.82
N ASN A 301 21.18 -5.34 15.11
CA ASN A 301 21.06 -5.31 13.65
C ASN A 301 22.01 -6.33 12.98
N PRO A 302 21.50 -7.26 12.14
CA PRO A 302 22.33 -8.27 11.46
C PRO A 302 23.37 -7.71 10.49
N LEU A 303 23.26 -6.44 10.09
CA LEU A 303 24.27 -5.77 9.25
C LEU A 303 25.51 -5.35 10.02
N SER A 304 25.38 -5.07 11.33
CA SER A 304 26.49 -4.66 12.19
C SER A 304 27.03 -5.81 13.04
N ASN A 305 26.20 -6.82 13.32
CA ASN A 305 26.53 -7.91 14.21
C ASN A 305 26.42 -9.26 13.51
N ILE A 306 27.35 -10.17 13.81
CA ILE A 306 27.22 -11.58 13.43
C ILE A 306 26.30 -12.25 14.44
N LEU A 307 25.12 -12.65 14.00
CA LEU A 307 24.14 -13.34 14.83
C LEU A 307 24.27 -14.85 14.67
N ASP A 308 24.22 -15.57 15.79
CA ASP A 308 24.01 -17.01 15.81
C ASP A 308 22.52 -17.35 15.60
N GLU A 309 22.20 -18.64 15.40
CA GLU A 309 20.83 -19.07 15.09
C GLU A 309 19.81 -18.66 16.16
N LYS A 310 20.20 -18.70 17.44
CA LYS A 310 19.35 -18.27 18.55
C LYS A 310 19.04 -16.77 18.48
N ASN A 311 20.04 -15.92 18.27
CA ASN A 311 19.82 -14.48 18.20
C ASN A 311 19.08 -14.07 16.93
N VAL A 312 19.24 -14.79 15.82
CA VAL A 312 18.40 -14.58 14.61
C VAL A 312 16.93 -14.86 14.91
N ASN A 313 16.62 -15.98 15.59
CA ASN A 313 15.24 -16.29 15.97
C ASN A 313 14.66 -15.23 16.91
N SER A 314 15.42 -14.80 17.93
CA SER A 314 15.02 -13.70 18.81
C SER A 314 14.76 -12.39 18.05
N PHE A 315 15.60 -12.07 17.08
CA PHE A 315 15.44 -10.89 16.23
C PHE A 315 14.18 -10.96 15.36
N LEU A 316 13.89 -12.10 14.75
CA LEU A 316 12.66 -12.33 13.98
C LEU A 316 11.42 -12.19 14.86
N MET A 317 11.43 -12.79 16.06
CA MET A 317 10.33 -12.65 17.02
C MET A 317 10.06 -11.19 17.39
N VAL A 318 11.10 -10.36 17.53
CA VAL A 318 10.96 -8.92 17.81
C VAL A 318 10.39 -8.16 16.61
N LEU A 319 10.80 -8.49 15.37
CA LEU A 319 10.22 -7.89 14.16
C LEU A 319 8.74 -8.25 13.99
N ASP A 320 8.40 -9.51 14.25
CA ASP A 320 7.00 -9.97 14.19
C ASP A 320 6.18 -9.28 15.29
N ALA A 321 6.73 -9.11 16.50
CA ALA A 321 6.09 -8.35 17.58
C ALA A 321 5.89 -6.88 17.22
N LEU A 322 6.88 -6.23 16.59
CA LEU A 322 6.74 -4.87 16.10
C LEU A 322 5.60 -4.76 15.09
N ASN A 323 5.55 -5.67 14.11
CA ASN A 323 4.49 -5.68 13.12
C ASN A 323 3.10 -5.92 13.74
N ASN A 324 2.99 -6.91 14.63
CA ASN A 324 1.75 -7.25 15.34
C ASN A 324 1.26 -6.08 16.21
N LEU A 325 2.16 -5.40 16.91
CA LEU A 325 1.83 -4.25 17.75
C LEU A 325 1.25 -3.11 16.91
N ILE A 326 1.86 -2.79 15.76
CA ILE A 326 1.39 -1.73 14.86
C ILE A 326 0.06 -2.12 14.21
N LEU A 327 -0.06 -3.36 13.72
CA LEU A 327 -1.29 -3.86 13.08
C LEU A 327 -2.52 -3.76 13.99
N ASN A 328 -2.34 -4.03 15.29
CA ASN A 328 -3.44 -4.02 16.26
C ASN A 328 -3.69 -2.64 16.91
N ASN A 329 -2.83 -1.65 16.67
CA ASN A 329 -2.95 -0.30 17.24
C ASN A 329 -2.82 0.77 16.14
N PRO A 330 -3.87 1.06 15.37
CA PRO A 330 -3.83 2.06 14.30
C PRO A 330 -3.38 3.44 14.80
N GLY A 331 -2.50 4.09 14.05
CA GLY A 331 -1.90 5.38 14.40
C GLY A 331 -0.57 5.25 15.16
N LEU A 332 -0.24 4.07 15.67
CA LEU A 332 1.04 3.82 16.34
C LEU A 332 2.22 3.83 15.35
N GLU A 333 1.98 3.54 14.07
CA GLU A 333 3.00 3.56 13.02
C GLU A 333 3.72 4.92 12.87
N VAL A 334 3.07 6.02 13.24
CA VAL A 334 3.66 7.37 13.20
C VAL A 334 4.88 7.47 14.13
N HIS A 335 4.94 6.66 15.19
CA HIS A 335 6.09 6.58 16.08
C HIS A 335 7.31 5.87 15.46
N CYS A 336 7.18 5.30 14.26
CA CYS A 336 8.32 4.78 13.48
C CYS A 336 9.03 5.87 12.65
N ILE A 337 8.50 7.09 12.58
CA ILE A 337 9.12 8.22 11.88
C ILE A 337 10.54 8.46 12.42
N GLY A 338 11.50 8.69 11.52
CA GLY A 338 12.92 8.78 11.86
C GLY A 338 13.65 7.43 12.00
N HIS A 339 12.93 6.29 11.98
CA HIS A 339 13.51 4.94 12.03
C HIS A 339 13.44 4.19 10.70
N PHE A 340 12.95 4.81 9.61
CA PHE A 340 12.81 4.11 8.32
C PHE A 340 14.14 3.76 7.65
N ASP A 341 15.22 4.54 7.83
CA ASP A 341 16.56 4.12 7.42
C ASP A 341 16.97 2.78 8.07
N LEU A 342 16.65 2.60 9.36
CA LEU A 342 16.90 1.35 10.08
C LEU A 342 16.06 0.21 9.51
N LEU A 343 14.74 0.37 9.44
CA LEU A 343 13.84 -0.69 8.97
C LEU A 343 14.12 -1.11 7.52
N PHE A 344 14.34 -0.15 6.61
CA PHE A 344 14.64 -0.46 5.22
C PHE A 344 16.07 -1.00 5.04
N SER A 345 17.01 -0.67 5.94
CA SER A 345 18.35 -1.28 5.88
C SER A 345 18.30 -2.80 6.06
N LEU A 346 17.34 -3.33 6.84
CA LEU A 346 17.17 -4.77 7.05
C LEU A 346 16.89 -5.53 5.74
N LEU A 347 16.33 -4.86 4.73
CA LEU A 347 16.15 -5.42 3.39
C LEU A 347 17.46 -5.73 2.67
N ARG A 348 18.61 -5.25 3.18
CA ARG A 348 19.94 -5.57 2.63
C ARG A 348 20.51 -6.88 3.17
N VAL A 349 19.87 -7.50 4.18
CA VAL A 349 20.31 -8.74 4.81
C VAL A 349 19.94 -9.94 3.92
N GLU A 350 20.60 -10.05 2.77
CA GLU A 350 20.31 -11.10 1.78
C GLU A 350 20.67 -12.52 2.26
N THR A 351 21.52 -12.62 3.29
CA THR A 351 21.90 -13.90 3.91
C THR A 351 20.75 -14.56 4.67
N ILE A 352 19.82 -13.76 5.20
CA ILE A 352 18.70 -14.23 6.03
C ILE A 352 17.39 -13.73 5.42
N ARG A 353 16.83 -14.51 4.48
CA ARG A 353 15.60 -14.16 3.76
C ARG A 353 14.40 -13.91 4.68
N LEU A 354 14.33 -14.63 5.81
CA LEU A 354 13.27 -14.44 6.80
C LEU A 354 13.28 -13.02 7.40
N VAL A 355 14.45 -12.41 7.61
CA VAL A 355 14.55 -11.02 8.09
C VAL A 355 14.02 -10.05 7.05
N GLN A 356 14.33 -10.27 5.77
CA GLN A 356 13.78 -9.46 4.68
C GLN A 356 12.26 -9.58 4.63
N HIS A 357 11.71 -10.80 4.75
CA HIS A 357 10.26 -11.04 4.77
C HIS A 357 9.57 -10.32 5.94
N SER A 358 10.04 -10.52 7.18
CA SER A 358 9.44 -9.85 8.36
C SER A 358 9.58 -8.33 8.28
N ALA A 359 10.71 -7.80 7.78
CA ALA A 359 10.87 -6.36 7.56
C ALA A 359 9.90 -5.83 6.48
N LEU A 360 9.66 -6.57 5.39
CA LEU A 360 8.67 -6.20 4.38
C LEU A 360 7.24 -6.18 4.96
N ASN A 361 6.89 -7.11 5.85
CA ASN A 361 5.60 -7.09 6.56
C ASN A 361 5.43 -5.81 7.38
N THR A 362 6.45 -5.44 8.19
CA THR A 362 6.43 -4.19 8.96
C THR A 362 6.32 -2.98 8.03
N ILE A 363 7.09 -2.94 6.93
CA ILE A 363 7.06 -1.86 5.94
C ILE A 363 5.68 -1.74 5.30
N LEU A 364 5.07 -2.86 4.89
CA LEU A 364 3.72 -2.88 4.32
C LEU A 364 2.71 -2.27 5.29
N THR A 365 2.80 -2.60 6.58
CA THR A 365 1.92 -2.05 7.61
C THR A 365 2.10 -0.52 7.76
N VAL A 366 3.32 -0.03 7.94
CA VAL A 366 3.57 1.42 8.15
C VAL A 366 3.28 2.27 6.92
N THR A 367 3.40 1.71 5.70
CA THR A 367 3.13 2.45 4.45
C THR A 367 1.65 2.79 4.25
N LYS A 368 0.74 2.21 5.03
CA LYS A 368 -0.69 2.55 5.00
C LYS A 368 -0.98 3.96 5.52
N ASN A 369 -0.05 4.55 6.27
CA ASN A 369 -0.17 5.90 6.82
C ASN A 369 0.59 6.93 5.97
N ASN A 370 -0.09 8.00 5.57
CA ASN A 370 0.48 9.02 4.69
C ASN A 370 1.65 9.80 5.32
N GLU A 371 1.67 10.02 6.64
CA GLU A 371 2.78 10.69 7.34
C GLU A 371 4.04 9.83 7.34
N CYS A 372 3.89 8.51 7.45
CA CYS A 372 5.00 7.59 7.27
C CYS A 372 5.53 7.62 5.83
N VAL A 373 4.64 7.66 4.83
CA VAL A 373 5.03 7.72 3.41
C VAL A 373 5.82 8.99 3.10
N THR A 374 5.46 10.15 3.68
CA THR A 374 6.23 11.39 3.47
C THR A 374 7.63 11.31 4.07
N ASP A 375 7.79 10.75 5.26
CA ASP A 375 9.11 10.56 5.88
C ASP A 375 9.98 9.51 5.17
N ILE A 376 9.37 8.39 4.73
CA ILE A 376 10.03 7.40 3.87
C ILE A 376 10.56 8.06 2.59
N ALA A 377 9.78 8.97 2.00
CA ALA A 377 10.18 9.68 0.80
C ALA A 377 11.40 10.59 1.04
N ASN A 378 11.47 11.25 2.19
CA ASN A 378 12.60 12.09 2.58
C ASN A 378 13.86 11.27 2.91
N SER A 379 13.69 10.03 3.35
CA SER A 379 14.80 9.13 3.73
C SER A 379 15.54 8.54 2.51
N GLY A 380 14.95 8.55 1.31
CA GLY A 380 15.59 8.03 0.09
C GLY A 380 15.88 6.52 0.13
N VAL A 381 15.01 5.75 0.80
CA VAL A 381 15.21 4.33 1.10
C VAL A 381 14.52 3.37 0.13
N VAL A 382 13.73 3.87 -0.83
CA VAL A 382 12.93 3.04 -1.76
C VAL A 382 13.79 2.08 -2.59
N VAL A 383 15.07 2.43 -2.81
CA VAL A 383 16.04 1.57 -3.51
C VAL A 383 16.14 0.18 -2.88
N TYR A 384 16.04 0.08 -1.55
CA TYR A 384 16.15 -1.20 -0.86
C TYR A 384 14.96 -2.11 -1.14
N VAL A 385 13.75 -1.55 -1.30
CA VAL A 385 12.56 -2.29 -1.73
C VAL A 385 12.69 -2.75 -3.18
N LEU A 386 13.25 -1.90 -4.06
CA LEU A 386 13.47 -2.28 -5.47
C LEU A 386 14.46 -3.45 -5.62
N LEU A 387 15.51 -3.50 -4.79
CA LEU A 387 16.48 -4.59 -4.79
C LEU A 387 15.84 -5.92 -4.35
N CYS A 388 14.80 -5.88 -3.51
CA CYS A 388 14.09 -7.09 -3.05
C CYS A 388 13.43 -7.88 -4.18
N PHE A 389 13.13 -7.27 -5.34
CA PHE A 389 12.55 -8.00 -6.48
C PHE A 389 13.38 -9.21 -6.93
N TYR A 390 14.70 -9.15 -6.74
CA TYR A 390 15.63 -10.21 -7.09
C TYR A 390 16.19 -10.97 -5.88
N SER A 391 16.32 -10.34 -4.70
CA SER A 391 16.81 -11.05 -3.51
C SER A 391 15.76 -11.96 -2.85
N THR A 392 14.48 -11.58 -2.90
CA THR A 392 13.36 -12.37 -2.32
C THR A 392 12.23 -12.62 -3.33
N PRO A 393 12.41 -13.57 -4.28
CA PRO A 393 11.40 -13.88 -5.29
C PRO A 393 10.03 -14.29 -4.73
N SER A 394 10.00 -14.91 -3.54
CA SER A 394 8.77 -15.31 -2.84
C SER A 394 7.89 -14.12 -2.44
N ASP A 395 8.47 -12.94 -2.22
CA ASP A 395 7.79 -11.78 -1.67
C ASP A 395 7.44 -10.72 -2.73
N ARG A 396 7.61 -11.03 -4.03
CA ARG A 396 7.39 -10.09 -5.14
C ARG A 396 6.01 -9.43 -5.13
N MET A 397 4.97 -10.17 -4.73
CA MET A 397 3.62 -9.61 -4.59
C MET A 397 3.55 -8.54 -3.50
N MET A 398 4.11 -8.84 -2.33
CA MET A 398 4.19 -7.89 -1.20
C MET A 398 5.02 -6.66 -1.55
N ILE A 399 6.14 -6.84 -2.26
CA ILE A 399 6.99 -5.75 -2.73
C ILE A 399 6.21 -4.84 -3.69
N LEU A 400 5.43 -5.41 -4.61
CA LEU A 400 4.56 -4.64 -5.50
C LEU A 400 3.47 -3.89 -4.72
N ASP A 401 2.86 -4.50 -3.71
CA ASP A 401 1.87 -3.83 -2.84
C ASP A 401 2.46 -2.63 -2.08
N ILE A 402 3.67 -2.79 -1.54
CA ILE A 402 4.42 -1.70 -0.91
C ILE A 402 4.66 -0.58 -1.92
N LEU A 403 5.22 -0.91 -3.10
CA LEU A 403 5.56 0.10 -4.11
C LEU A 403 4.33 0.80 -4.70
N ILE A 404 3.20 0.11 -4.85
CA ILE A 404 1.92 0.71 -5.25
C ILE A 404 1.45 1.69 -4.18
N THR A 405 1.52 1.34 -2.90
CA THR A 405 1.14 2.25 -1.80
C THR A 405 2.06 3.48 -1.76
N LEU A 406 3.37 3.27 -1.87
CA LEU A 406 4.38 4.34 -1.90
C LEU A 406 4.27 5.26 -3.12
N SER A 407 3.73 4.78 -4.25
CA SER A 407 3.55 5.57 -5.48
C SER A 407 2.53 6.71 -5.35
N THR A 408 1.85 6.84 -4.21
CA THR A 408 1.04 8.02 -3.85
C THR A 408 1.90 9.28 -3.69
N SER A 409 3.18 9.14 -3.36
CA SER A 409 4.13 10.24 -3.21
C SER A 409 4.92 10.49 -4.50
N SER A 410 4.84 11.72 -5.03
CA SER A 410 5.52 12.11 -6.27
C SER A 410 7.06 12.09 -6.15
N THR A 411 7.59 12.34 -4.96
CA THR A 411 9.03 12.25 -4.69
C THR A 411 9.52 10.81 -4.77
N ILE A 412 8.75 9.85 -4.25
CA ILE A 412 9.07 8.43 -4.36
C ILE A 412 8.96 7.96 -5.81
N VAL A 413 7.91 8.35 -6.53
CA VAL A 413 7.77 8.02 -7.96
C VAL A 413 8.99 8.52 -8.74
N LYS A 414 9.43 9.75 -8.50
CA LYS A 414 10.64 10.31 -9.13
C LYS A 414 11.89 9.49 -8.78
N ASP A 415 12.05 9.07 -7.53
CA ASP A 415 13.19 8.26 -7.11
C ASP A 415 13.16 6.86 -7.73
N ILE A 416 12.00 6.18 -7.76
CA ILE A 416 11.80 4.90 -8.45
C ILE A 416 12.24 5.01 -9.93
N LEU A 417 11.86 6.08 -10.62
CA LEU A 417 12.26 6.27 -12.02
C LEU A 417 13.76 6.52 -12.17
N ASN A 418 14.35 7.36 -11.32
CA ASN A 418 15.77 7.66 -11.37
C ASN A 418 16.64 6.44 -11.02
N LYS A 419 16.15 5.53 -10.17
CA LYS A 419 16.80 4.27 -9.82
C LYS A 419 16.50 3.13 -10.80
N GLY A 420 15.66 3.35 -11.81
CA GLY A 420 15.35 2.35 -12.84
C GLY A 420 14.34 1.28 -12.41
N GLY A 421 13.53 1.52 -11.36
CA GLY A 421 12.56 0.55 -10.87
C GLY A 421 11.47 0.16 -11.89
N HIS A 422 11.21 1.02 -12.88
CA HIS A 422 10.34 0.68 -14.01
C HIS A 422 10.90 -0.44 -14.89
N LEU A 423 12.23 -0.56 -15.01
CA LEU A 423 12.87 -1.67 -15.76
C LEU A 423 12.65 -3.00 -15.05
N PHE A 424 12.75 -3.01 -13.72
CA PHE A 424 12.46 -4.20 -12.91
C PHE A 424 10.99 -4.60 -13.02
N ALA A 425 10.08 -3.64 -12.95
CA ALA A 425 8.66 -3.90 -13.12
C ALA A 425 8.30 -4.40 -14.53
N VAL A 426 8.95 -3.90 -15.59
CA VAL A 426 8.76 -4.43 -16.96
C VAL A 426 9.36 -5.83 -17.09
N ASP A 427 10.52 -6.11 -16.49
CA ASP A 427 11.08 -7.47 -16.45
C ASP A 427 10.13 -8.44 -15.75
N LEU A 428 9.54 -8.07 -14.61
CA LEU A 428 8.53 -8.88 -13.94
C LEU A 428 7.25 -9.02 -14.76
N LEU A 429 6.82 -7.99 -15.49
CA LEU A 429 5.68 -8.06 -16.41
C LEU A 429 5.95 -9.02 -17.59
N CYS A 430 7.17 -9.06 -18.10
CA CYS A 430 7.56 -9.88 -19.25
C CYS A 430 7.92 -11.32 -18.87
N ASN A 431 8.64 -11.50 -17.76
CA ASN A 431 9.29 -12.76 -17.37
C ASN A 431 8.84 -13.30 -16.00
N GLY A 432 7.88 -12.66 -15.33
CA GLY A 432 7.35 -13.13 -14.04
C GLY A 432 6.42 -14.33 -14.17
N ASP A 433 6.17 -15.02 -13.05
CA ASP A 433 5.31 -16.20 -13.02
C ASP A 433 3.83 -15.83 -13.11
N ASN A 434 3.10 -16.44 -14.05
CA ASN A 434 1.67 -16.20 -14.27
C ASN A 434 0.81 -16.60 -13.06
N GLU A 435 1.08 -17.77 -12.45
CA GLU A 435 0.25 -18.33 -11.36
C GLU A 435 0.27 -17.47 -10.10
N SER A 436 1.38 -16.79 -9.84
CA SER A 436 1.55 -15.91 -8.68
C SER A 436 0.78 -14.58 -8.77
N GLY A 437 0.27 -14.22 -9.95
CA GLY A 437 -0.32 -12.91 -10.22
C GLY A 437 0.69 -11.75 -10.33
N VAL A 438 2.00 -12.02 -10.25
CA VAL A 438 3.05 -10.99 -10.25
C VAL A 438 3.04 -10.15 -11.53
N ARG A 439 2.79 -10.75 -12.69
CA ARG A 439 2.74 -10.01 -13.97
C ARG A 439 1.59 -9.01 -14.00
N ASP A 440 0.39 -9.44 -13.60
CA ASP A 440 -0.79 -8.57 -13.53
C ASP A 440 -0.57 -7.43 -12.53
N LYS A 441 -0.02 -7.75 -11.35
CA LYS A 441 0.31 -6.76 -10.34
C LYS A 441 1.40 -5.78 -10.80
N SER A 442 2.36 -6.24 -11.59
CA SER A 442 3.39 -5.39 -12.22
C SER A 442 2.79 -4.43 -13.24
N ALA A 443 1.80 -4.88 -14.03
CA ALA A 443 1.03 -4.01 -14.93
C ALA A 443 0.26 -2.93 -14.15
N ILE A 444 -0.37 -3.29 -13.02
CA ILE A 444 -1.05 -2.33 -12.13
C ILE A 444 -0.06 -1.30 -11.57
N PHE A 445 1.11 -1.74 -11.11
CA PHE A 445 2.14 -0.85 -10.60
C PHE A 445 2.63 0.14 -11.67
N LEU A 446 2.97 -0.35 -12.87
CA LEU A 446 3.38 0.50 -14.00
C LEU A 446 2.27 1.47 -14.43
N SER A 447 1.01 1.00 -14.47
CA SER A 447 -0.15 1.85 -14.73
C SER A 447 -0.25 2.97 -13.71
N ARG A 448 -0.13 2.65 -12.42
CA ARG A 448 -0.16 3.63 -11.34
C ARG A 448 0.94 4.68 -11.48
N LEU A 449 2.18 4.28 -11.77
CA LEU A 449 3.27 5.22 -12.03
C LEU A 449 2.97 6.13 -13.25
N MET A 450 2.34 5.60 -14.30
CA MET A 450 1.97 6.38 -15.49
C MET A 450 0.85 7.40 -15.23
N THR A 451 0.03 7.22 -14.20
CA THR A 451 -1.02 8.18 -13.82
C THR A 451 -0.49 9.40 -13.06
N GLU A 452 0.77 9.39 -12.63
CA GLU A 452 1.40 10.54 -11.95
C GLU A 452 1.61 11.71 -12.94
N LYS A 453 1.28 12.94 -12.50
CA LYS A 453 1.20 14.11 -13.37
C LYS A 453 2.56 14.55 -13.94
N LEU A 454 3.62 14.52 -13.15
CA LEU A 454 4.93 15.06 -13.53
C LEU A 454 5.80 14.01 -14.23
N SER A 455 5.85 12.82 -13.65
CA SER A 455 6.76 11.74 -14.01
C SER A 455 6.12 10.72 -14.95
N GLY A 456 4.79 10.63 -14.97
CA GLY A 456 4.04 9.72 -15.82
C GLY A 456 4.30 9.90 -17.32
N PRO A 457 4.32 11.13 -17.88
CA PRO A 457 4.70 11.36 -19.28
C PRO A 457 6.13 10.90 -19.59
N ARG A 458 7.08 11.15 -18.68
CA ARG A 458 8.48 10.70 -18.82
C ARG A 458 8.58 9.18 -18.78
N LEU A 459 7.87 8.51 -17.88
CA LEU A 459 7.80 7.05 -17.82
C LEU A 459 7.20 6.48 -19.09
N ARG A 460 6.11 7.06 -19.61
CA ARG A 460 5.49 6.61 -20.87
C ARG A 460 6.51 6.61 -22.02
N LEU A 461 7.31 7.66 -22.13
CA LEU A 461 8.36 7.75 -23.17
C LEU A 461 9.45 6.68 -22.97
N ALA A 462 9.87 6.44 -21.72
CA ALA A 462 10.85 5.38 -21.42
C ALA A 462 10.29 3.98 -21.74
N LEU A 463 9.04 3.70 -21.40
CA LEU A 463 8.37 2.44 -21.74
C LEU A 463 8.22 2.29 -23.25
N ALA A 464 7.96 3.39 -23.98
CA ALA A 464 7.83 3.40 -25.44
C ALA A 464 9.13 3.09 -26.19
N GLN A 465 10.27 3.01 -25.48
CA GLN A 465 11.53 2.49 -26.02
C GLN A 465 11.64 0.97 -25.85
N ILE A 466 10.83 0.36 -24.98
CA ILE A 466 10.90 -1.07 -24.61
C ILE A 466 9.74 -1.86 -25.22
N LEU A 467 8.50 -1.35 -25.12
CA LEU A 467 7.27 -2.00 -25.55
C LEU A 467 6.50 -1.14 -26.58
N PRO A 468 5.73 -1.75 -27.50
CA PRO A 468 4.86 -1.01 -28.41
C PRO A 468 3.86 -0.11 -27.67
N LEU A 469 3.61 1.09 -28.22
CA LEU A 469 2.69 2.08 -27.64
C LEU A 469 1.28 1.52 -27.41
N ALA A 470 0.79 0.63 -28.28
CA ALA A 470 -0.51 0.00 -28.14
C ALA A 470 -0.64 -0.79 -26.82
N ILE A 471 0.43 -1.49 -26.40
CA ILE A 471 0.49 -2.26 -25.16
C ILE A 471 0.59 -1.32 -23.96
N ILE A 472 1.39 -0.25 -24.07
CA ILE A 472 1.56 0.75 -22.99
C ILE A 472 0.25 1.48 -22.72
N ASP A 473 -0.47 1.87 -23.77
CA ASP A 473 -1.77 2.52 -23.63
C ASP A 473 -2.79 1.56 -23.02
N THR A 474 -2.83 0.29 -23.46
CA THR A 474 -3.67 -0.73 -22.83
C THR A 474 -3.30 -0.96 -21.35
N MET A 475 -2.01 -0.94 -21.00
CA MET A 475 -1.56 -1.09 -19.62
C MET A 475 -2.00 0.08 -18.74
N ARG A 476 -1.97 1.30 -19.29
CA ARG A 476 -2.47 2.49 -18.58
C ARG A 476 -3.97 2.39 -18.32
N ASP A 477 -4.75 2.08 -19.35
CA ASP A 477 -6.20 2.19 -19.29
C ASP A 477 -6.87 0.93 -18.70
N LEU A 478 -6.32 -0.25 -18.97
CA LEU A 478 -6.84 -1.55 -18.53
C LEU A 478 -5.70 -2.52 -18.16
N PRO A 479 -5.03 -2.32 -17.00
CA PRO A 479 -3.85 -3.09 -16.62
C PRO A 479 -4.11 -4.61 -16.56
N SER A 480 -5.30 -5.03 -16.17
CA SER A 480 -5.71 -6.45 -16.06
C SER A 480 -5.73 -7.21 -17.40
N SER A 481 -5.81 -6.52 -18.53
CA SER A 481 -5.78 -7.15 -19.86
C SER A 481 -4.38 -7.15 -20.49
N THR A 482 -3.42 -6.48 -19.87
CA THR A 482 -2.06 -6.30 -20.42
C THR A 482 -1.34 -7.62 -20.62
N VAL A 483 -1.42 -8.53 -19.65
CA VAL A 483 -0.72 -9.83 -19.72
C VAL A 483 -1.29 -10.68 -20.85
N ARG A 484 -2.62 -10.71 -21.00
CA ARG A 484 -3.29 -11.39 -22.12
C ARG A 484 -2.87 -10.81 -23.47
N LEU A 485 -2.77 -9.49 -23.58
CA LEU A 485 -2.31 -8.84 -24.80
C LEU A 485 -0.83 -9.11 -25.07
N LEU A 486 -0.01 -9.17 -24.02
CA LEU A 486 1.41 -9.46 -24.11
C LEU A 486 1.69 -10.90 -24.56
N ASP A 487 0.87 -11.87 -24.19
CA ASP A 487 1.12 -13.28 -24.51
C ASP A 487 0.57 -13.70 -25.88
N ASN A 488 -0.48 -13.03 -26.35
CA ASN A 488 -1.13 -13.35 -27.61
C ASN A 488 -0.43 -12.68 -28.81
N ASP A 489 -0.36 -13.42 -29.92
CA ASP A 489 0.01 -12.83 -31.21
C ASP A 489 -1.04 -11.80 -31.65
N GLN A 490 -0.57 -10.65 -32.12
CA GLN A 490 -1.40 -9.59 -32.67
C GLN A 490 -0.74 -9.06 -33.93
N GLU A 491 -1.45 -9.15 -35.04
CA GLU A 491 -1.05 -8.49 -36.28
C GLU A 491 -2.24 -7.66 -36.76
N ASN A 492 -2.18 -6.37 -36.47
CA ASN A 492 -3.21 -5.41 -36.86
C ASN A 492 -2.55 -4.08 -37.24
N PRO A 493 -3.31 -3.12 -37.81
CA PRO A 493 -2.74 -1.86 -38.27
C PRO A 493 -1.98 -1.06 -37.21
N GLU A 494 -2.20 -1.25 -35.90
CA GLU A 494 -1.52 -0.50 -34.82
C GLU A 494 -0.47 -1.32 -34.06
N LEU A 495 -0.42 -2.63 -34.28
CA LEU A 495 0.43 -3.54 -33.51
C LEU A 495 0.84 -4.75 -34.35
N VAL A 496 2.15 -4.89 -34.53
CA VAL A 496 2.79 -6.12 -34.98
C VAL A 496 3.54 -6.70 -33.80
N TRP A 497 2.97 -7.74 -33.19
CA TRP A 497 3.46 -8.38 -31.99
C TRP A 497 3.38 -9.90 -32.16
N ASN A 498 4.54 -10.54 -32.24
CA ASN A 498 4.63 -11.98 -32.47
C ASN A 498 5.61 -12.65 -31.49
N GLU A 499 5.66 -13.98 -31.54
CA GLU A 499 6.54 -14.76 -30.67
C GLU A 499 8.02 -14.35 -30.77
N LYS A 500 8.48 -13.97 -31.97
CA LYS A 500 9.88 -13.54 -32.19
C LYS A 500 10.17 -12.21 -31.51
N SER A 501 9.28 -11.21 -31.66
CA SER A 501 9.43 -9.92 -31.00
C SER A 501 9.34 -10.07 -29.47
N ARG A 502 8.42 -10.92 -28.97
CA ARG A 502 8.32 -11.26 -27.55
C ARG A 502 9.61 -11.83 -27.00
N LYS A 503 10.11 -12.92 -27.59
CA LYS A 503 11.34 -13.58 -27.14
C LYS A 503 12.54 -12.62 -27.14
N TYR A 504 12.67 -11.80 -28.18
CA TYR A 504 13.75 -10.81 -28.26
C TYR A 504 13.65 -9.74 -27.16
N ILE A 505 12.48 -9.12 -26.99
CA ILE A 505 12.28 -8.05 -26.00
C ILE A 505 12.38 -8.61 -24.57
N PHE A 506 11.72 -9.73 -24.29
CA PHE A 506 11.68 -10.35 -22.95
C PHE A 506 13.06 -10.83 -22.51
N GLY A 507 13.85 -11.42 -23.42
CA GLY A 507 15.22 -11.82 -23.13
C GLY A 507 16.15 -10.62 -22.88
N ASN A 508 16.07 -9.59 -23.72
CA ASN A 508 16.91 -8.41 -23.57
C ASN A 508 16.55 -7.57 -22.33
N ILE A 509 15.27 -7.39 -22.01
CA ILE A 509 14.88 -6.67 -20.79
C ILE A 509 15.34 -7.42 -19.53
N ASN A 510 15.29 -8.76 -19.53
CA ASN A 510 15.81 -9.53 -18.40
C ASN A 510 17.30 -9.29 -18.18
N LYS A 511 18.08 -9.29 -19.27
CA LYS A 511 19.52 -9.03 -19.22
C LYS A 511 19.81 -7.61 -18.71
N ILE A 512 19.18 -6.60 -19.30
CA ILE A 512 19.34 -5.19 -18.92
C ILE A 512 18.96 -4.98 -17.44
N SER A 513 17.83 -5.52 -17.01
CA SER A 513 17.35 -5.38 -15.64
C SER A 513 18.27 -6.09 -14.63
N ARG A 514 18.81 -7.28 -14.95
CA ARG A 514 19.79 -7.95 -14.09
C ARG A 514 21.10 -7.17 -13.98
N GLU A 515 21.64 -6.68 -15.10
CA GLU A 515 22.86 -5.87 -15.10
C GLU A 515 22.67 -4.59 -14.27
N HIS A 516 21.53 -3.93 -14.44
CA HIS A 516 21.17 -2.74 -13.66
C HIS A 516 20.96 -3.05 -12.17
N TYR A 517 20.35 -4.20 -11.84
CA TYR A 517 20.23 -4.67 -10.45
C TYR A 517 21.60 -4.82 -9.78
N PHE A 518 22.57 -5.45 -10.45
CA PHE A 518 23.92 -5.58 -9.90
C PHE A 518 24.61 -4.23 -9.71
N ALA A 519 24.46 -3.30 -10.64
CA ALA A 519 24.98 -1.94 -10.51
C ALA A 519 24.35 -1.20 -9.31
N LEU A 520 23.02 -1.31 -9.14
CA LEU A 520 22.27 -0.70 -8.06
C LEU A 520 22.63 -1.29 -6.69
N ARG A 521 22.84 -2.61 -6.63
CA ARG A 521 23.26 -3.31 -5.41
C ARG A 521 24.63 -2.84 -4.90
N GLN A 522 25.55 -2.50 -5.79
CA GLN A 522 26.88 -2.00 -5.40
C GLN A 522 26.84 -0.58 -4.84
N ASN A 523 25.97 0.29 -5.37
CA ASN A 523 25.84 1.67 -4.89
C ASN A 523 24.37 2.13 -4.80
N PRO A 524 23.62 1.69 -3.76
CA PRO A 524 22.17 1.94 -3.68
C PRO A 524 21.81 3.44 -3.59
N LYS A 525 22.56 4.23 -2.81
CA LYS A 525 22.30 5.67 -2.64
C LYS A 525 22.93 6.53 -3.76
N GLY A 526 23.84 5.99 -4.56
CA GLY A 526 24.50 6.72 -5.65
C GLY A 526 23.60 7.07 -6.85
N VAL A 527 24.09 7.99 -7.68
CA VAL A 527 23.47 8.33 -8.98
C VAL A 527 23.96 7.32 -10.02
N ILE A 528 23.06 6.51 -10.55
CA ILE A 528 23.37 5.49 -11.56
C ILE A 528 22.76 5.92 -12.89
N LYS A 529 23.54 5.80 -13.97
CA LYS A 529 23.07 6.08 -15.32
C LYS A 529 22.10 4.96 -15.73
N LEU A 530 20.91 5.35 -16.20
CA LEU A 530 19.93 4.39 -16.71
C LEU A 530 20.48 3.69 -17.98
N PRO A 531 20.24 2.38 -18.13
CA PRO A 531 20.57 1.65 -19.36
C PRO A 531 19.91 2.25 -20.60
N ASP A 532 20.59 2.18 -21.75
CA ASP A 532 20.02 2.60 -23.03
C ASP A 532 19.11 1.49 -23.59
N THR A 533 17.82 1.77 -23.68
CA THR A 533 16.79 0.85 -24.16
C THR A 533 16.34 1.13 -25.60
N SER A 534 16.91 2.14 -26.26
CA SER A 534 16.48 2.60 -27.59
C SER A 534 16.52 1.53 -28.69
N LEU A 535 17.38 0.52 -28.55
CA LEU A 535 17.58 -0.56 -29.51
C LEU A 535 16.63 -1.75 -29.36
N LEU A 536 15.72 -1.75 -28.37
CA LEU A 536 14.83 -2.89 -28.11
C LEU A 536 13.69 -2.99 -29.12
N LEU A 537 13.19 -1.86 -29.61
CA LEU A 537 12.09 -1.79 -30.59
C LEU A 537 12.56 -1.55 -32.02
N SER A 538 13.85 -1.34 -32.27
CA SER A 538 14.40 -1.14 -33.62
C SER A 538 14.37 -2.46 -34.41
N SER A 539 13.19 -2.84 -34.87
CA SER A 539 13.07 -3.82 -35.93
C SER A 539 13.46 -3.15 -37.25
N PRO A 540 14.33 -3.75 -38.08
CA PRO A 540 14.59 -3.28 -39.44
C PRO A 540 13.41 -3.71 -40.31
N SER A 541 12.23 -3.11 -40.13
CA SER A 541 11.12 -3.32 -41.04
C SER A 541 11.20 -2.32 -42.18
N ASN A 542 11.17 -2.83 -43.41
CA ASN A 542 10.97 -2.03 -44.63
C ASN A 542 9.52 -1.50 -44.74
N GLU A 543 8.74 -1.59 -43.66
CA GLU A 543 7.32 -1.24 -43.62
C GLU A 543 7.13 0.26 -43.37
N THR A 544 6.15 0.86 -44.07
CA THR A 544 5.79 2.26 -43.89
C THR A 544 4.86 2.41 -42.69
N VAL A 545 5.34 3.05 -41.64
CA VAL A 545 4.58 3.36 -40.43
C VAL A 545 4.39 4.87 -40.32
N VAL A 546 3.16 5.32 -40.06
CA VAL A 546 2.81 6.73 -39.83
C VAL A 546 1.92 6.82 -38.59
N ALA A 547 2.22 7.71 -37.64
CA ALA A 547 1.56 7.80 -36.33
C ALA A 547 1.45 6.45 -35.58
N GLY A 548 2.41 5.54 -35.75
CA GLY A 548 2.37 4.20 -35.17
C GLY A 548 1.45 3.20 -35.89
N VAL A 549 0.92 3.55 -37.06
CA VAL A 549 0.05 2.70 -37.88
C VAL A 549 0.80 2.14 -39.09
N TYR A 550 0.78 0.82 -39.24
CA TYR A 550 1.35 0.08 -40.37
C TYR A 550 0.44 0.22 -41.59
N LEU A 551 0.83 1.06 -42.55
CA LEU A 551 -0.05 1.44 -43.68
C LEU A 551 -0.46 0.26 -44.57
N ARG A 552 0.42 -0.74 -44.73
CA ARG A 552 0.11 -1.96 -45.49
C ARG A 552 -1.05 -2.74 -44.85
N LEU A 553 -1.00 -2.92 -43.54
CA LEU A 553 -2.04 -3.62 -42.78
C LEU A 553 -3.33 -2.79 -42.74
N PHE A 554 -3.24 -1.48 -42.54
CA PHE A 554 -4.38 -0.57 -42.60
C PHE A 554 -5.09 -0.62 -43.96
N ASN A 555 -4.33 -0.56 -45.06
CA ASN A 555 -4.89 -0.61 -46.40
C ASN A 555 -5.60 -1.94 -46.70
N ASN A 556 -5.18 -3.04 -46.07
CA ASN A 556 -5.85 -4.33 -46.19
C ASN A 556 -7.11 -4.44 -45.32
N ASN A 557 -7.21 -3.66 -44.24
CA ASN A 557 -8.41 -3.57 -43.41
C ASN A 557 -8.78 -2.10 -43.09
N PRO A 558 -9.37 -1.37 -44.06
CA PRO A 558 -9.70 0.06 -43.92
C PRO A 558 -10.74 0.37 -42.84
N GLY A 559 -11.59 -0.61 -42.51
CA GLY A 559 -12.61 -0.49 -41.46
C GLY A 559 -12.04 -0.57 -40.04
N TRP A 560 -10.72 -0.69 -39.89
CA TRP A 560 -10.07 -0.68 -38.58
C TRP A 560 -10.21 0.69 -37.91
N ASN A 561 -10.85 0.70 -36.74
CA ASN A 561 -11.01 1.91 -35.94
C ASN A 561 -9.70 2.26 -35.22
N VAL A 562 -8.83 3.03 -35.88
CA VAL A 562 -7.59 3.57 -35.30
C VAL A 562 -7.91 4.35 -34.02
N ARG A 563 -7.14 4.15 -32.94
CA ARG A 563 -7.36 4.77 -31.61
C ARG A 563 -7.28 6.30 -31.66
N ARG A 564 -6.37 6.84 -32.48
CA ARG A 564 -6.15 8.28 -32.65
C ARG A 564 -6.29 8.70 -34.11
N PRO A 565 -7.52 8.66 -34.65
CA PRO A 565 -7.74 8.84 -36.08
C PRO A 565 -7.42 10.27 -36.54
N LYS A 566 -7.49 11.26 -35.64
CA LYS A 566 -7.14 12.66 -35.93
C LYS A 566 -5.63 12.88 -36.09
N GLU A 567 -4.85 12.35 -35.14
CA GLU A 567 -3.38 12.39 -35.16
C GLU A 567 -2.88 11.62 -36.39
N PHE A 568 -3.43 10.43 -36.63
CA PHE A 568 -3.13 9.63 -37.81
C PHE A 568 -3.45 10.36 -39.12
N LEU A 569 -4.61 11.00 -39.26
CA LEU A 569 -4.97 11.78 -40.45
C LEU A 569 -4.03 12.96 -40.67
N SER A 570 -3.70 13.72 -39.62
CA SER A 570 -2.79 14.86 -39.70
C SER A 570 -1.40 14.42 -40.16
N GLU A 571 -0.82 13.40 -39.51
CA GLU A 571 0.50 12.88 -39.89
C GLU A 571 0.49 12.22 -41.28
N LEU A 572 -0.60 11.56 -41.68
CA LEU A 572 -0.74 11.03 -43.04
C LEU A 572 -0.71 12.15 -44.08
N LEU A 573 -1.45 13.24 -43.86
CA LEU A 573 -1.49 14.38 -44.77
C LEU A 573 -0.12 15.08 -44.85
N ASP A 574 0.58 15.26 -43.72
CA ASP A 574 1.93 15.81 -43.71
C ASP A 574 2.96 14.87 -44.37
N THR A 575 2.85 13.56 -44.13
CA THR A 575 3.68 12.54 -44.78
C THR A 575 3.42 12.50 -46.28
N CYS A 576 2.17 12.71 -46.70
CA CYS A 576 1.77 12.77 -48.11
C CYS A 576 2.36 14.00 -48.79
N ILE A 577 2.19 15.20 -48.21
CA ILE A 577 2.73 16.45 -48.76
C ILE A 577 4.26 16.42 -48.81
N SER A 578 4.93 15.96 -47.74
CA SER A 578 6.39 15.80 -47.75
C SER A 578 6.84 14.77 -48.78
N SER A 579 6.04 13.73 -49.01
CA SER A 579 6.31 12.73 -50.04
C SER A 579 6.20 13.26 -51.47
N MET A 580 5.32 14.24 -51.72
CA MET A 580 5.14 14.88 -53.03
C MET A 580 6.34 15.76 -53.44
N THR A 581 7.12 16.25 -52.49
CA THR A 581 8.30 17.10 -52.76
C THR A 581 9.54 16.32 -53.23
N LYS A 582 9.51 14.99 -53.21
CA LYS A 582 10.64 14.12 -53.57
C LYS A 582 10.51 13.62 -55.02
N GLU A 583 11.62 13.58 -55.77
CA GLU A 583 11.63 13.24 -57.21
C GLU A 583 11.19 11.79 -57.51
N LYS A 584 11.49 10.82 -56.63
CA LYS A 584 10.98 9.45 -56.68
C LYS A 584 10.55 9.01 -55.28
N ASN A 585 9.31 8.54 -55.15
CA ASN A 585 8.80 8.12 -53.86
C ASN A 585 7.82 6.96 -53.97
N ASP A 586 8.35 5.76 -53.80
CA ASP A 586 7.60 4.50 -53.81
C ASP A 586 6.56 4.41 -52.67
N LYS A 587 6.59 5.33 -51.71
CA LYS A 587 5.66 5.39 -50.57
C LYS A 587 4.44 6.27 -50.84
N LEU A 588 4.46 7.12 -51.87
CA LEU A 588 3.38 8.09 -52.13
C LEU A 588 2.04 7.39 -52.38
N GLU A 589 2.03 6.35 -53.21
CA GLU A 589 0.81 5.60 -53.53
C GLU A 589 0.21 4.93 -52.28
N ILE A 590 1.03 4.31 -51.43
CA ILE A 590 0.58 3.65 -50.20
C ILE A 590 -0.05 4.67 -49.24
N VAL A 591 0.60 5.83 -49.06
CA VAL A 591 0.13 6.92 -48.17
C VAL A 591 -1.17 7.53 -48.70
N THR A 592 -1.25 7.82 -50.00
CA THR A 592 -2.47 8.34 -50.64
C THR A 592 -3.62 7.35 -50.50
N MET A 593 -3.37 6.07 -50.76
CA MET A 593 -4.36 5.02 -50.60
C MET A 593 -4.85 4.94 -49.14
N SER A 594 -3.96 5.08 -48.15
CA SER A 594 -4.35 5.13 -46.74
C SER A 594 -5.22 6.34 -46.39
N ILE A 595 -4.94 7.53 -46.93
CA ILE A 595 -5.77 8.73 -46.72
C ILE A 595 -7.17 8.51 -47.29
N VAL A 596 -7.27 8.05 -48.54
CA VAL A 596 -8.56 7.83 -49.21
C VAL A 596 -9.37 6.80 -48.45
N LYS A 597 -8.76 5.65 -48.12
CA LYS A 597 -9.40 4.57 -47.36
C LYS A 597 -9.83 4.99 -45.96
N LEU A 598 -9.04 5.81 -45.26
CA LEU A 598 -9.40 6.35 -43.95
C LEU A 598 -10.61 7.27 -44.03
N LEU A 599 -10.63 8.21 -44.98
CA LEU A 599 -11.74 9.15 -45.17
C LEU A 599 -12.99 8.49 -45.77
N GLU A 600 -12.84 7.36 -46.46
CA GLU A 600 -13.96 6.52 -46.92
C GLU A 600 -14.58 5.74 -45.75
N ALA A 601 -13.76 5.10 -44.92
CA ALA A 601 -14.22 4.33 -43.77
C ALA A 601 -14.76 5.23 -42.63
N GLN A 602 -14.19 6.43 -42.45
CA GLN A 602 -14.58 7.38 -41.40
C GLN A 602 -14.83 8.80 -41.97
N PRO A 603 -15.96 9.03 -42.67
CA PRO A 603 -16.25 10.30 -43.36
C PRO A 603 -16.31 11.53 -42.45
N HIS A 604 -16.63 11.35 -41.16
CA HIS A 604 -16.69 12.42 -40.16
C HIS A 604 -15.33 13.10 -39.90
N LEU A 605 -14.20 12.46 -40.30
CA LEU A 605 -12.89 13.08 -40.17
C LEU A 605 -12.67 14.21 -41.19
N CYS A 606 -13.39 14.20 -42.31
CA CYS A 606 -13.31 15.24 -43.33
C CYS A 606 -13.58 16.63 -42.76
N ASP A 607 -14.51 16.77 -41.81
CA ASP A 607 -14.86 18.06 -41.17
C ASP A 607 -13.66 18.76 -40.53
N GLN A 608 -12.62 18.00 -40.17
CA GLN A 608 -11.44 18.51 -39.47
C GLN A 608 -10.31 18.91 -40.41
N VAL A 609 -10.31 18.39 -41.64
CA VAL A 609 -9.25 18.64 -42.63
C VAL A 609 -9.06 20.12 -42.94
N PRO A 610 -10.12 20.96 -43.09
CA PRO A 610 -9.95 22.40 -43.29
C PRO A 610 -9.16 23.09 -42.16
N ALA A 611 -9.45 22.73 -40.91
CA ALA A 611 -8.79 23.32 -39.74
C ALA A 611 -7.29 22.95 -39.63
N LEU A 612 -6.88 21.82 -40.21
CA LEU A 612 -5.48 21.40 -40.27
C LEU A 612 -4.65 22.19 -41.31
N GLY A 613 -5.30 22.93 -42.22
CA GLY A 613 -4.61 23.76 -43.21
C GLY A 613 -3.91 22.99 -44.35
N HIS A 614 -4.19 21.69 -44.51
CA HIS A 614 -3.57 20.88 -45.57
C HIS A 614 -4.18 21.10 -46.96
N ILE A 615 -5.44 21.55 -47.06
CA ILE A 615 -6.15 21.73 -48.35
C ILE A 615 -5.42 22.72 -49.30
N PRO A 616 -5.08 23.95 -48.86
CA PRO A 616 -4.32 24.87 -49.72
C PRO A 616 -2.96 24.32 -50.15
N ARG A 617 -2.29 23.56 -49.27
CA ARG A 617 -1.00 22.92 -49.55
C ARG A 617 -1.13 21.84 -50.63
N LEU A 618 -2.19 21.03 -50.58
CA LEU A 618 -2.49 20.03 -51.61
C LEU A 618 -2.80 20.68 -52.96
N CYS A 619 -3.64 21.72 -52.98
CA CYS A 619 -3.94 22.48 -54.20
C CYS A 619 -2.68 23.12 -54.80
N PHE A 620 -1.79 23.64 -53.95
CA PHE A 620 -0.50 24.17 -54.39
C PHE A 620 0.38 23.09 -55.02
N GLN A 621 0.49 21.89 -54.42
CA GLN A 621 1.26 20.78 -55.01
C GLN A 621 0.70 20.35 -56.37
N LEU A 622 -0.63 20.37 -56.56
CA LEU A 622 -1.25 20.11 -57.86
C LEU A 622 -0.84 21.14 -58.93
N SER A 623 -0.59 22.39 -58.55
CA SER A 623 -0.22 23.47 -59.49
C SER A 623 1.19 23.34 -60.06
N LEU A 624 2.10 22.65 -59.36
CA LEU A 624 3.51 22.52 -59.74
C LEU A 624 3.74 21.48 -60.84
N LEU A 625 2.86 20.49 -60.98
CA LEU A 625 2.88 19.42 -62.02
C LEU A 625 4.25 18.74 -62.22
N SER A 626 5.12 18.70 -61.21
CA SER A 626 6.53 18.32 -61.38
C SER A 626 6.77 16.82 -61.48
N ASN A 627 5.91 16.00 -60.85
CA ASN A 627 6.00 14.54 -60.84
C ASN A 627 4.65 13.95 -61.32
N PRO A 628 4.64 12.99 -62.27
CA PRO A 628 3.41 12.40 -62.84
C PRO A 628 2.48 11.75 -61.80
N ASP A 629 3.01 11.28 -60.66
CA ASP A 629 2.23 10.60 -59.62
C ASP A 629 1.54 11.56 -58.64
N VAL A 630 2.02 12.80 -58.56
CA VAL A 630 1.50 13.83 -57.64
C VAL A 630 0.09 14.29 -58.03
N PRO A 631 -0.21 14.63 -59.30
CA PRO A 631 -1.56 14.99 -59.72
C PRO A 631 -2.58 13.89 -59.45
N LYS A 632 -2.22 12.62 -59.73
CA LYS A 632 -3.08 11.46 -59.42
C LYS A 632 -3.40 11.41 -57.92
N SER A 633 -2.37 11.53 -57.08
CA SER A 633 -2.50 11.42 -55.64
C SER A 633 -3.34 12.54 -55.03
N VAL A 634 -3.09 13.79 -55.42
CA VAL A 634 -3.87 14.95 -54.96
C VAL A 634 -5.32 14.85 -55.42
N LEU A 635 -5.57 14.48 -56.69
CA LEU A 635 -6.93 14.36 -57.22
C LEU A 635 -7.74 13.25 -56.55
N MET A 636 -7.12 12.13 -56.19
CA MET A 636 -7.78 11.07 -55.41
C MET A 636 -8.18 11.57 -54.01
N ILE A 637 -7.32 12.31 -53.33
CA ILE A 637 -7.63 12.90 -52.01
C ILE A 637 -8.73 13.96 -52.17
N MET A 638 -8.63 14.85 -53.16
CA MET A 638 -9.65 15.88 -53.44
C MET A 638 -11.01 15.27 -53.81
N HIS A 639 -11.03 14.18 -54.57
CA HIS A 639 -12.27 13.45 -54.89
C HIS A 639 -12.97 12.98 -53.62
N GLN A 640 -12.24 12.43 -52.66
CA GLN A 640 -12.80 12.01 -51.38
C GLN A 640 -13.25 13.19 -50.53
N LEU A 641 -12.45 14.26 -50.45
CA LEU A 641 -12.82 15.50 -49.74
C LEU A 641 -14.03 16.20 -50.35
N SER A 642 -14.27 16.06 -51.66
CA SER A 642 -15.41 16.69 -52.35
C SER A 642 -16.78 16.15 -51.92
N LEU A 643 -16.82 15.02 -51.21
CA LEU A 643 -18.05 14.49 -50.59
C LEU A 643 -18.51 15.33 -49.39
N ASN A 644 -17.63 16.16 -48.83
CA ASN A 644 -17.90 16.97 -47.66
C ASN A 644 -17.99 18.46 -48.02
N GLU A 645 -19.14 19.08 -47.76
CA GLU A 645 -19.38 20.48 -48.16
C GLU A 645 -18.44 21.48 -47.46
N ILE A 646 -18.02 21.21 -46.22
CA ILE A 646 -17.08 22.06 -45.46
C ILE A 646 -15.70 22.05 -46.14
N CYS A 647 -15.25 20.87 -46.56
CA CYS A 647 -14.02 20.72 -47.36
C CYS A 647 -14.14 21.46 -48.69
N VAL A 648 -15.25 21.31 -49.41
CA VAL A 648 -15.49 22.05 -50.67
C VAL A 648 -15.49 23.56 -50.44
N GLY A 649 -16.03 24.04 -49.33
CA GLY A 649 -15.95 25.44 -48.92
C GLY A 649 -14.50 25.92 -48.80
N CYS A 650 -13.63 25.16 -48.14
CA CYS A 650 -12.21 25.49 -48.02
C CYS A 650 -11.46 25.37 -49.37
N ILE A 651 -11.72 24.30 -50.15
CA ILE A 651 -11.16 24.13 -51.51
C ILE A 651 -11.54 25.32 -52.39
N SER A 652 -12.79 25.81 -52.30
CA SER A 652 -13.26 26.95 -53.08
C SER A 652 -12.45 28.21 -52.81
N GLN A 653 -11.89 28.40 -51.62
CA GLN A 653 -11.07 29.57 -51.31
C GLN A 653 -9.66 29.51 -51.90
N THR A 654 -9.30 28.41 -52.58
CA THR A 654 -7.98 28.17 -53.17
C THR A 654 -8.07 28.02 -54.69
N GLU A 655 -7.02 28.43 -55.41
CA GLU A 655 -6.94 28.23 -56.86
C GLU A 655 -6.74 26.74 -57.18
N CYS A 656 -7.82 26.06 -57.56
CA CYS A 656 -7.83 24.61 -57.76
C CYS A 656 -8.31 24.21 -59.16
N ILE A 657 -9.22 24.97 -59.77
CA ILE A 657 -9.83 24.62 -61.07
C ILE A 657 -8.81 24.62 -62.21
N GLY A 658 -7.93 25.62 -62.26
CA GLY A 658 -6.88 25.70 -63.28
C GLY A 658 -5.87 24.53 -63.21
N PRO A 659 -5.31 24.22 -62.03
CA PRO A 659 -4.50 23.02 -61.82
C PRO A 659 -5.22 21.71 -62.19
N ILE A 660 -6.49 21.54 -61.83
CA ILE A 660 -7.29 20.35 -62.21
C ILE A 660 -7.40 20.23 -63.74
N LYS A 661 -7.71 21.34 -64.45
CA LYS A 661 -7.78 21.36 -65.92
C LYS A 661 -6.45 20.92 -66.54
N LYS A 662 -5.32 21.45 -66.06
CA LYS A 662 -4.00 21.06 -66.57
C LYS A 662 -3.68 19.60 -66.30
N ALA A 663 -4.05 19.07 -65.12
CA ALA A 663 -3.87 17.65 -64.79
C ALA A 663 -4.69 16.73 -65.71
N MET A 664 -5.93 17.11 -66.04
CA MET A 664 -6.77 16.38 -67.01
C MET A 664 -6.19 16.42 -68.44
N GLN A 665 -5.55 17.53 -68.84
CA GLN A 665 -4.88 17.65 -70.13
C GLN A 665 -3.60 16.81 -70.21
N ALA A 666 -2.86 16.72 -69.10
CA ALA A 666 -1.59 15.99 -69.03
C ALA A 666 -1.78 14.46 -68.92
N ASN A 667 -2.85 13.99 -68.28
CA ASN A 667 -3.10 12.55 -68.10
C ASN A 667 -4.59 12.20 -68.30
N SER A 668 -4.87 11.47 -69.38
CA SER A 668 -6.22 11.05 -69.75
C SER A 668 -6.88 10.11 -68.73
N SER A 669 -6.10 9.34 -67.96
CA SER A 669 -6.64 8.45 -66.93
C SER A 669 -7.29 9.20 -65.77
N LEU A 670 -6.95 10.48 -65.59
CA LEU A 670 -7.47 11.33 -64.50
C LEU A 670 -8.80 11.99 -64.85
N ILE A 671 -9.24 11.93 -66.11
CA ILE A 671 -10.44 12.61 -66.60
C ILE A 671 -11.70 12.15 -65.84
N CYS A 672 -11.86 10.85 -65.61
CA CYS A 672 -13.05 10.32 -64.93
C CYS A 672 -13.14 10.83 -63.48
N VAL A 673 -12.10 10.61 -62.68
CA VAL A 673 -12.04 11.06 -61.27
C VAL A 673 -12.17 12.58 -61.17
N SER A 674 -11.45 13.33 -62.03
CA SER A 674 -11.51 14.79 -62.02
C SER A 674 -12.88 15.33 -62.40
N SER A 675 -13.55 14.74 -63.39
CA SER A 675 -14.90 15.15 -63.80
C SER A 675 -15.93 14.94 -62.69
N GLU A 676 -15.83 13.84 -61.95
CA GLU A 676 -16.69 13.57 -60.80
C GLU A 676 -16.40 14.53 -59.63
N THR A 677 -15.12 14.78 -59.33
CA THR A 677 -14.70 15.77 -58.32
C THR A 677 -15.25 17.16 -58.65
N LEU A 678 -15.11 17.60 -59.91
CA LEU A 678 -15.64 18.89 -60.38
C LEU A 678 -17.17 18.95 -60.24
N SER A 679 -17.88 17.91 -60.67
CA SER A 679 -19.35 17.81 -60.54
C SER A 679 -19.80 17.96 -59.07
N ARG A 680 -19.14 17.28 -58.13
CA ARG A 680 -19.41 17.39 -56.69
C ARG A 680 -19.08 18.76 -56.13
N MET A 681 -17.95 19.33 -56.53
CA MET A 681 -17.53 20.67 -56.10
C MET A 681 -18.52 21.75 -56.55
N PHE A 682 -18.99 21.72 -57.81
CA PHE A 682 -19.99 22.67 -58.29
C PHE A 682 -21.36 22.46 -57.65
N ALA A 683 -21.71 21.22 -57.26
CA ALA A 683 -22.95 20.91 -56.53
C ALA A 683 -23.05 21.62 -55.17
N ALA A 684 -21.93 22.01 -54.57
CA ALA A 684 -21.90 22.81 -53.34
C ALA A 684 -22.26 24.30 -53.54
N LYS A 685 -22.56 24.72 -54.78
CA LYS A 685 -23.04 26.06 -55.16
C LYS A 685 -22.17 27.22 -54.63
N LYS A 686 -20.85 27.05 -54.63
CA LYS A 686 -19.90 28.12 -54.26
C LYS A 686 -19.53 28.95 -55.50
N ASP A 687 -19.97 30.21 -55.54
CA ASP A 687 -19.81 31.08 -56.72
C ASP A 687 -18.34 31.32 -57.13
N TYR A 688 -17.41 31.30 -56.18
CA TYR A 688 -15.98 31.48 -56.48
C TYR A 688 -15.40 30.33 -57.32
N LEU A 689 -15.92 29.09 -57.20
CA LEU A 689 -15.52 27.98 -58.08
C LEU A 689 -15.97 28.23 -59.52
N VAL A 690 -17.18 28.77 -59.70
CA VAL A 690 -17.74 29.10 -61.03
C VAL A 690 -16.94 30.24 -61.66
N LYS A 691 -16.54 31.23 -60.86
CA LYS A 691 -15.62 32.29 -61.30
C LYS A 691 -14.28 31.72 -61.79
N GLN A 692 -13.62 30.87 -61.01
CA GLN A 692 -12.37 30.23 -61.44
C GLN A 692 -12.54 29.41 -62.73
N ALA A 693 -13.69 28.74 -62.90
CA ALA A 693 -13.99 27.97 -64.10
C ALA A 693 -14.13 28.86 -65.36
N LEU A 694 -14.71 30.05 -65.21
CA LEU A 694 -14.77 31.05 -66.28
C LEU A 694 -13.39 31.64 -66.60
N ASP A 695 -12.63 32.00 -65.56
CA ASP A 695 -11.31 32.63 -65.70
C ASP A 695 -10.29 31.71 -66.42
N VAL A 696 -10.43 30.39 -66.26
CA VAL A 696 -9.54 29.38 -66.87
C VAL A 696 -10.14 28.71 -68.11
N ASP A 697 -11.28 29.20 -68.62
CA ASP A 697 -12.00 28.64 -69.77
C ASP A 697 -12.22 27.12 -69.64
N LEU A 698 -12.71 26.69 -68.47
CA LEU A 698 -13.01 25.28 -68.20
C LEU A 698 -14.19 24.79 -69.04
N ILE A 699 -15.17 25.65 -69.29
CA ILE A 699 -16.42 25.30 -69.98
C ILE A 699 -16.15 24.81 -71.41
N SER A 700 -15.37 25.55 -72.19
CA SER A 700 -14.99 25.16 -73.55
C SER A 700 -14.21 23.84 -73.57
N TYR A 701 -13.32 23.64 -72.59
CA TYR A 701 -12.55 22.40 -72.45
C TYR A 701 -13.44 21.19 -72.13
N LEU A 702 -14.35 21.32 -71.16
CA LEU A 702 -15.28 20.25 -70.78
C LEU A 702 -16.23 19.88 -71.91
N VAL A 703 -16.74 20.86 -72.67
CA VAL A 703 -17.58 20.60 -73.85
C VAL A 703 -16.77 19.95 -74.97
N GLY A 704 -15.49 20.34 -75.16
CA GLY A 704 -14.58 19.65 -76.08
C GLY A 704 -14.36 18.17 -75.73
N LEU A 705 -14.34 17.81 -74.44
CA LEU A 705 -14.28 16.42 -74.00
C LEU A 705 -15.58 15.63 -74.26
N LEU A 706 -16.74 16.29 -74.35
CA LEU A 706 -18.00 15.66 -74.74
C LEU A 706 -18.02 15.32 -76.24
N ASP A 707 -17.43 16.19 -77.06
CA ASP A 707 -17.30 16.03 -78.52
C ASP A 707 -16.26 14.94 -78.89
N GLY A 708 -15.18 14.85 -78.10
CA GLY A 708 -14.12 13.87 -78.30
C GLY A 708 -14.57 12.41 -78.10
N ARG A 709 -13.93 11.50 -78.85
CA ARG A 709 -13.87 10.08 -78.50
C ARG A 709 -12.86 9.94 -77.37
N LEU A 710 -13.36 9.73 -76.15
CA LEU A 710 -12.53 9.44 -74.96
C LEU A 710 -11.99 8.01 -75.05
N ASP A 711 -11.24 7.71 -76.12
CA ASP A 711 -10.69 6.40 -76.41
C ASP A 711 -9.59 6.08 -75.38
N GLY A 712 -9.75 4.99 -74.63
CA GLY A 712 -8.84 4.57 -73.56
C GLY A 712 -9.15 5.10 -72.16
N VAL A 713 -10.23 5.87 -71.96
CA VAL A 713 -10.69 6.29 -70.62
C VAL A 713 -11.70 5.28 -70.07
N GLU A 714 -11.33 4.54 -69.03
CA GLU A 714 -12.26 3.69 -68.28
C GLU A 714 -13.40 4.54 -67.69
N GLY A 715 -14.66 4.14 -67.94
CA GLY A 715 -15.81 4.90 -67.47
C GLY A 715 -16.13 6.17 -68.28
N SER A 716 -15.77 6.23 -69.57
CA SER A 716 -16.07 7.34 -70.50
C SER A 716 -17.53 7.83 -70.43
N ALA A 717 -18.53 6.93 -70.38
CA ALA A 717 -19.94 7.32 -70.25
C ALA A 717 -20.25 8.02 -68.91
N ARG A 718 -19.68 7.54 -67.80
CA ARG A 718 -19.80 8.16 -66.46
C ARG A 718 -19.13 9.53 -66.44
N ALA A 719 -17.95 9.66 -67.04
CA ALA A 719 -17.24 10.94 -67.15
C ALA A 719 -18.09 11.96 -67.93
N LYS A 720 -18.64 11.58 -69.10
CA LYS A 720 -19.54 12.47 -69.87
C LYS A 720 -20.77 12.88 -69.06
N ALA A 721 -21.41 11.96 -68.33
CA ALA A 721 -22.54 12.28 -67.47
C ALA A 721 -22.18 13.26 -66.33
N GLN A 722 -21.03 13.07 -65.68
CA GLN A 722 -20.56 13.98 -64.63
C GLN A 722 -20.17 15.35 -65.18
N ILE A 723 -19.59 15.42 -66.38
CA ILE A 723 -19.31 16.68 -67.07
C ILE A 723 -20.61 17.45 -67.34
N VAL A 724 -21.63 16.78 -67.90
CA VAL A 724 -22.93 17.43 -68.15
C VAL A 724 -23.57 17.91 -66.85
N LYS A 725 -23.50 17.11 -65.78
CA LYS A 725 -23.98 17.50 -64.44
C LYS A 725 -23.23 18.71 -63.89
N ALA A 726 -21.91 18.76 -64.01
CA ALA A 726 -21.10 19.90 -63.63
C ALA A 726 -21.51 21.17 -64.39
N LEU A 727 -21.67 21.10 -65.72
CA LEU A 727 -22.07 22.22 -66.57
C LEU A 727 -23.48 22.75 -66.21
N LYS A 728 -24.47 21.86 -66.04
CA LYS A 728 -25.84 22.23 -65.60
C LYS A 728 -25.86 22.87 -64.23
N THR A 729 -25.00 22.40 -63.32
CA THR A 729 -24.91 22.95 -61.97
C THR A 729 -24.27 24.33 -61.99
N MET A 730 -23.25 24.56 -62.82
CA MET A 730 -22.65 25.89 -63.01
C MET A 730 -23.64 26.89 -63.61
N SER A 731 -24.46 26.49 -64.58
CA SER A 731 -25.50 27.37 -65.16
C SER A 731 -26.59 27.75 -64.15
N SER A 732 -26.74 26.99 -63.05
CA SER A 732 -27.67 27.29 -61.96
C SER A 732 -27.10 28.22 -60.87
N SER A 733 -25.85 28.70 -61.01
CA SER A 733 -25.26 29.68 -60.09
C SER A 733 -26.01 31.02 -60.13
N LEU A 734 -26.27 31.60 -58.97
CA LEU A 734 -26.99 32.87 -58.84
C LEU A 734 -26.18 34.05 -59.40
N SER A 735 -24.85 34.04 -59.20
CA SER A 735 -23.98 35.16 -59.54
C SER A 735 -23.45 35.11 -60.98
N TYR A 736 -23.14 33.91 -61.48
CA TYR A 736 -22.47 33.74 -62.78
C TYR A 736 -23.24 32.84 -63.76
N GLY A 737 -24.42 32.31 -63.37
CA GLY A 737 -25.18 31.36 -64.19
C GLY A 737 -25.56 31.90 -65.57
N SER A 738 -25.92 33.19 -65.69
CA SER A 738 -26.24 33.83 -66.98
C SER A 738 -25.04 33.91 -67.93
N LEU A 739 -23.83 34.17 -67.39
CA LEU A 739 -22.58 34.18 -68.14
C LEU A 739 -22.20 32.77 -68.60
N VAL A 740 -22.30 31.78 -67.71
CA VAL A 740 -22.09 30.36 -68.03
C VAL A 740 -23.05 29.90 -69.14
N GLN A 741 -24.34 30.24 -69.02
CA GLN A 741 -25.35 29.91 -70.02
C GLN A 741 -25.04 30.56 -71.37
N SER A 742 -24.61 31.83 -71.38
CA SER A 742 -24.22 32.54 -72.60
C SER A 742 -23.00 31.94 -73.31
N GLN A 743 -22.07 31.31 -72.58
CA GLN A 743 -20.94 30.59 -73.16
C GLN A 743 -21.35 29.21 -73.67
N LEU A 744 -22.20 28.51 -72.92
CA LEU A 744 -22.73 27.20 -73.32
C LEU A 744 -23.59 27.27 -74.59
N ASP A 745 -24.44 28.29 -74.72
CA ASP A 745 -25.31 28.44 -75.91
C ASP A 745 -24.52 28.80 -77.19
N LYS A 746 -23.27 29.27 -77.07
CA LYS A 746 -22.35 29.49 -78.21
C LYS A 746 -21.71 28.19 -78.72
N LEU A 747 -21.76 27.11 -77.95
CA LEU A 747 -21.10 25.85 -78.26
C LEU A 747 -22.10 24.87 -78.89
N PRO A 748 -21.93 24.48 -80.17
CA PRO A 748 -22.91 23.66 -80.88
C PRO A 748 -23.10 22.28 -80.25
N THR A 749 -22.03 21.72 -79.67
CA THR A 749 -22.04 20.40 -79.01
C THR A 749 -22.95 20.36 -77.78
N TRP A 750 -23.12 21.48 -77.06
CA TRP A 750 -23.96 21.55 -75.86
C TRP A 750 -25.45 21.33 -76.15
N SER A 751 -25.92 21.77 -77.33
CA SER A 751 -27.33 21.64 -77.74
C SER A 751 -27.85 20.20 -77.70
N SER A 752 -26.97 19.22 -77.97
CA SER A 752 -27.32 17.80 -77.95
C SER A 752 -27.44 17.21 -76.54
N TYR A 753 -26.82 17.85 -75.52
CA TYR A 753 -26.77 17.34 -74.14
C TYR A 753 -27.62 18.16 -73.15
N LYS A 754 -28.06 19.38 -73.53
CA LYS A 754 -28.83 20.31 -72.69
C LYS A 754 -30.10 19.67 -72.10
N ASP A 755 -30.87 18.98 -72.93
CA ASP A 755 -32.19 18.44 -72.56
C ASP A 755 -32.16 16.97 -72.12
N GLN A 756 -31.00 16.32 -72.16
CA GLN A 756 -30.86 14.90 -71.77
C GLN A 756 -30.71 14.73 -70.26
N ASN A 757 -31.40 13.74 -69.69
CA ASN A 757 -31.18 13.32 -68.31
C ASN A 757 -30.16 12.16 -68.27
N HIS A 758 -29.02 12.37 -67.62
CA HIS A 758 -27.90 11.43 -67.59
C HIS A 758 -27.75 10.69 -66.26
N ASP A 759 -28.72 10.81 -65.35
CA ASP A 759 -28.68 10.17 -64.03
C ASP A 759 -28.53 8.64 -64.11
N LEU A 760 -29.02 8.01 -65.18
CA LEU A 760 -28.89 6.57 -65.43
C LEU A 760 -27.43 6.09 -65.58
N PHE A 761 -26.51 6.99 -65.94
CA PHE A 761 -25.07 6.71 -66.10
C PHE A 761 -24.23 7.09 -64.87
N ILE A 762 -24.86 7.69 -63.85
CA ILE A 762 -24.22 8.13 -62.61
C ILE A 762 -24.33 7.05 -61.52
N SER A 763 -25.31 6.14 -61.59
CA SER A 763 -25.49 5.08 -60.60
C SER A 763 -24.49 3.93 -60.80
N SER A 764 -23.38 3.98 -60.07
CA SER A 764 -22.68 2.77 -59.63
C SER A 764 -23.21 2.39 -58.24
N ALA A 765 -24.36 1.73 -58.19
CA ALA A 765 -24.64 0.91 -57.01
C ALA A 765 -23.65 -0.26 -57.07
N PRO A 766 -22.81 -0.49 -56.04
CA PRO A 766 -22.10 -1.76 -55.95
C PRO A 766 -23.15 -2.86 -55.94
N SER A 767 -23.14 -3.72 -56.97
CA SER A 767 -23.94 -4.93 -56.99
C SER A 767 -23.52 -5.78 -55.80
N MET A 768 -24.38 -5.84 -54.77
CA MET A 768 -24.25 -6.80 -53.67
C MET A 768 -24.20 -8.21 -54.27
N PRO A 769 -23.14 -9.01 -54.02
CA PRO A 769 -23.10 -10.40 -54.44
C PRO A 769 -23.96 -11.23 -53.48
N TYR A 770 -25.28 -11.14 -53.61
CA TYR A 770 -26.16 -12.22 -53.18
C TYR A 770 -26.26 -13.21 -54.35
N LEU A 771 -25.88 -14.47 -54.11
CA LEU A 771 -25.98 -15.64 -55.01
C LEU A 771 -24.77 -15.92 -55.91
N MET A 772 -23.71 -16.51 -55.34
CA MET A 772 -23.00 -17.65 -55.95
C MET A 772 -22.49 -18.57 -54.83
N GLY A 773 -22.91 -19.83 -54.87
CA GLY A 773 -22.63 -20.83 -53.84
C GLY A 773 -21.15 -21.19 -53.73
N VAL A 774 -20.66 -21.28 -52.49
CA VAL A 774 -19.36 -21.87 -52.19
C VAL A 774 -19.52 -23.39 -52.22
N GLN A 775 -18.77 -24.03 -53.12
CA GLN A 775 -18.66 -25.49 -53.18
C GLN A 775 -18.05 -26.04 -51.88
N SER A 776 -18.74 -27.04 -51.34
CA SER A 776 -18.34 -27.84 -50.20
C SER A 776 -17.18 -28.78 -50.54
N THR A 777 -16.14 -28.77 -49.70
CA THR A 777 -15.31 -29.96 -49.41
C THR A 777 -15.18 -30.07 -47.89
N GLY A 778 -15.53 -31.25 -47.39
CA GLY A 778 -16.03 -31.48 -46.03
C GLY A 778 -14.98 -31.85 -45.00
N GLY A 779 -15.38 -31.72 -43.73
CA GLY A 779 -14.56 -32.06 -42.57
C GLY A 779 -15.22 -31.73 -41.23
N TYR A 780 -16.30 -32.47 -40.91
CA TYR A 780 -16.88 -32.73 -39.59
C TYR A 780 -17.34 -31.59 -38.66
N LEU A 781 -18.67 -31.56 -38.56
CA LEU A 781 -19.54 -30.88 -37.61
C LEU A 781 -19.33 -31.39 -36.17
N THR A 782 -19.09 -30.49 -35.21
CA THR A 782 -19.74 -30.51 -33.89
C THR A 782 -19.82 -29.08 -33.32
N GLU A 783 -21.01 -28.75 -32.84
CA GLU A 783 -21.40 -27.65 -31.95
C GLU A 783 -21.49 -26.21 -32.51
N GLY A 784 -22.63 -25.58 -32.20
CA GLY A 784 -23.18 -24.40 -32.87
C GLY A 784 -22.43 -23.11 -32.61
N ARG A 785 -22.18 -22.34 -33.69
CA ARG A 785 -21.70 -20.97 -33.61
C ARG A 785 -22.87 -20.00 -33.43
N SER A 786 -22.97 -19.46 -32.22
CA SER A 786 -23.48 -18.12 -31.98
C SER A 786 -22.61 -17.09 -32.74
N ASN A 787 -23.24 -16.01 -33.20
CA ASN A 787 -22.63 -14.89 -33.93
C ASN A 787 -21.21 -14.52 -33.46
N SER A 788 -20.18 -14.92 -34.21
CA SER A 788 -18.85 -14.34 -34.08
C SER A 788 -18.71 -13.17 -35.06
N ALA A 789 -19.14 -11.99 -34.61
CA ALA A 789 -18.63 -10.75 -35.17
C ALA A 789 -17.12 -10.71 -34.91
N THR A 790 -16.30 -10.86 -35.94
CA THR A 790 -14.89 -10.50 -35.88
C THR A 790 -14.81 -9.02 -35.50
N SER A 791 -14.31 -8.75 -34.30
CA SER A 791 -14.26 -7.41 -33.71
C SER A 791 -13.33 -6.49 -34.52
N ASN A 792 -13.91 -5.63 -35.35
CA ASN A 792 -13.25 -4.49 -36.01
C ASN A 792 -12.94 -3.33 -35.02
N ILE A 793 -12.71 -3.66 -33.75
CA ILE A 793 -12.58 -2.68 -32.67
C ILE A 793 -11.30 -3.03 -31.92
N PRO A 794 -10.34 -2.11 -31.79
CA PRO A 794 -9.26 -2.28 -30.83
C PRO A 794 -9.84 -2.39 -29.40
N PRO A 795 -9.08 -2.87 -28.41
CA PRO A 795 -9.53 -2.90 -27.02
C PRO A 795 -10.12 -1.52 -26.61
N PRO A 796 -11.31 -1.48 -25.98
CA PRO A 796 -12.07 -0.25 -25.82
C PRO A 796 -11.36 0.78 -24.94
N LEU A 797 -11.28 2.02 -25.43
CA LEU A 797 -10.94 3.21 -24.63
C LEU A 797 -12.24 3.82 -24.10
N ILE A 798 -12.46 3.74 -22.79
CA ILE A 798 -13.60 4.42 -22.16
C ILE A 798 -13.32 5.93 -22.20
N LYS A 799 -14.22 6.68 -22.85
CA LYS A 799 -14.21 8.15 -22.84
C LYS A 799 -14.28 8.62 -21.38
N LYS A 800 -13.40 9.53 -21.00
CA LYS A 800 -13.54 10.30 -19.75
C LYS A 800 -14.82 11.11 -19.80
N GLU A 801 -15.88 10.60 -19.19
CA GLU A 801 -16.91 11.45 -18.60
C GLU A 801 -16.42 11.84 -17.22
N PHE A 802 -15.84 13.04 -17.12
CA PHE A 802 -15.72 13.70 -15.83
C PHE A 802 -17.13 14.14 -15.41
N SER A 803 -17.70 13.47 -14.41
CA SER A 803 -18.70 14.08 -13.52
C SER A 803 -18.04 14.24 -12.14
N PRO A 804 -18.04 15.44 -11.54
CA PRO A 804 -17.48 15.64 -10.22
C PRO A 804 -18.56 15.36 -9.17
N TYR A 805 -18.58 14.15 -8.62
CA TYR A 805 -19.03 13.88 -7.25
C TYR A 805 -18.31 12.65 -6.71
#